data_AF-A0A524AFG8-F1
#
_entry.id   AF-A0A524AFG8-F1
#
_cell.length_a   1.000
_cell.length_b   1.000
_cell.length_c   1.000
_cell.angle_alpha   90.00
_cell.angle_beta   90.00
_cell.angle_gamma   90.00
#
_symmetry.space_group_name_H-M   'P 1'
#
loop_
_entity.id
_entity.type
_entity.pdbx_description
1 polymer ?
#
loop_
_entity_poly.entity_id
_entity_poly.type
_entity_poly.pdbx_seq_one_letter_code
_entity_poly.pdbx_strand_id
1 'polypeptide(L)'
;MSKLIRTFLVICMLFVSVPLPLHQAFASGLAPGSEPTEIAAGIRDFASVLDGLGGFEELGEVIPFTAVTPSDEGALRLGSLFSTSFNNLAASSFPSSLTHQTYGDVEYEFTNVVVTQNGDLWDVSFKMTAIVSPTVPIVVTLEDPDKDTPGACYDGIDNGGDGTSDAEDSDCGVVQMSGGQVATSLELATGFHFNYDESQTDPSLAFYLVEAPLIDVTVRSDSASTSFEDEFGFAEVVVTGTVALNEHITVQFNDPDGDNRITLDEWNNTELYDLVDAVFVDAAGDNDVNVDLDINSALIPGAIDGEIDLVDTNLGDGLAGMSVNLGSLQDFFHTDANDMLAGLMQFASSLIVAQNAADVKLPFLQESLGNSFLLADPLIQVVKQQGEAAVVCGTQDANPPTGDAEDLPAGTTVYCQAIALETPLTAAWTISNGSVVAYGTSTSTVGPDPTASAQFTLSPAGTPDVQVTFTDSNGKTHVASPRFSTASELGAKLSEIGGFDTVETSYDPATYALTYRLVERTNPAASSANLDFSSQLHAETGMIGLSSTVTDSVLVDVSTVAMTLTFGMILVEDVIDITPSDPVTSTLDRFFIQVDNGDVHEFVVEDASIGAQQLNLEGRLGYLEVGALGSAAANTANSTDFEIVRADSTQPMLTADIAPTAGGIPVSGTLISNAVLIRDFLLGSGQHVSSTVNIKMTGGLAVTAETGDPSTVLASGTVAIDWPDISSGQPVITPDASFIENLKAFDLVPSVTGEHDGASSETALYDADFDFSTLGEQVLLGASVTNLTDGSTCRVTVITGTHTLGCDLSGGPDVNDTPDNTSDDDNSWDAGDKYLVAGYPQVMRRLLLNNLYDLASRMDSLNGSAVADNLDTILPMTGKSPRDLLPQFSELKTVISSINSGAIVPPDTLQELESVLQSELGIPASALGFELGDLPVAGGSGGSARHLVMRLGLGLCTEGNTDCDSNDVTVPVEDLLLNLDLGQTLPPLITPPGNENDTFQLEYASRTQLDVGIPLSRTIAISGFVVLDTSAVSVTAAISSAELGLEATAGSLSLAVGTLAAVTGTHSIKPVTGTITSLISKTTGLSYTLTFTDTGNNFQDLGVVLDALVTNTTTVTDTVCAVSTVTTDAISCSGVISPTGGVTPTLDTLWAVGDDYEIVGPSSRVLYDPGANFESLYVGKQVSREDGLDCTIEAV
;
A
#
# COMPACT_ATOMS: atom_id res chain seq x y z
N MET A 1 -21.71 27.47 38.62
CA MET A 1 -22.94 28.25 38.28
C MET A 1 -23.02 29.64 38.94
N SER A 2 -23.24 30.69 38.13
CA SER A 2 -23.31 32.11 38.56
C SER A 2 -24.53 32.45 39.43
N LYS A 3 -24.36 33.35 40.42
CA LYS A 3 -25.43 33.97 41.22
C LYS A 3 -26.59 34.56 40.39
N LEU A 4 -26.33 34.89 39.12
CA LEU A 4 -27.38 35.37 38.21
C LEU A 4 -28.37 34.25 37.84
N ILE A 5 -27.91 33.00 37.70
CA ILE A 5 -28.75 31.84 37.40
C ILE A 5 -29.52 31.39 38.64
N ARG A 6 -28.92 31.39 39.84
CA ARG A 6 -29.67 31.15 41.10
C ARG A 6 -30.78 32.18 41.32
N THR A 7 -30.56 33.45 40.92
CA THR A 7 -31.61 34.48 41.00
C THR A 7 -32.67 34.29 39.90
N PHE A 8 -32.28 33.84 38.71
CA PHE A 8 -33.23 33.58 37.62
C PHE A 8 -34.06 32.32 37.85
N LEU A 9 -33.51 31.29 38.51
CA LEU A 9 -34.20 30.04 38.84
C LEU A 9 -35.19 30.25 40.01
N VAL A 10 -34.82 31.07 41.01
CA VAL A 10 -35.74 31.53 42.06
C VAL A 10 -36.85 32.43 41.48
N ILE A 11 -36.54 33.28 40.49
CA ILE A 11 -37.54 34.12 39.81
C ILE A 11 -38.44 33.28 38.88
N CYS A 12 -37.92 32.28 38.18
CA CYS A 12 -38.73 31.38 37.34
C CYS A 12 -39.60 30.43 38.18
N MET A 13 -39.12 29.94 39.33
CA MET A 13 -39.95 29.21 40.30
C MET A 13 -41.02 30.10 40.95
N LEU A 14 -40.76 31.41 41.11
CA LEU A 14 -41.78 32.38 41.56
C LEU A 14 -42.85 32.71 40.50
N PHE A 15 -42.65 32.38 39.21
CA PHE A 15 -43.61 32.67 38.14
C PHE A 15 -44.33 31.44 37.56
N VAL A 16 -43.93 30.22 37.92
CA VAL A 16 -44.68 28.98 37.64
C VAL A 16 -45.27 28.41 38.93
N SER A 17 -45.76 29.29 39.81
CA SER A 17 -46.79 28.91 40.76
C SER A 17 -48.12 28.79 40.01
N VAL A 18 -48.25 27.75 39.18
CA VAL A 18 -49.58 27.17 38.95
C VAL A 18 -50.01 26.69 40.32
N PRO A 19 -51.13 27.18 40.88
CA PRO A 19 -51.67 26.57 42.08
C PRO A 19 -52.07 25.16 41.66
N LEU A 20 -51.22 24.18 41.96
CA LEU A 20 -51.70 22.84 42.23
C LEU A 20 -52.87 23.05 43.18
N PRO A 21 -54.06 22.51 42.89
CA PRO A 21 -55.13 22.57 43.86
C PRO A 21 -54.56 21.89 45.10
N LEU A 22 -54.28 22.69 46.13
CA LEU A 22 -54.35 22.24 47.51
C LEU A 22 -55.49 21.23 47.50
N HIS A 23 -55.16 19.97 47.78
CA HIS A 23 -56.19 19.04 48.19
C HIS A 23 -56.96 19.83 49.24
N GLN A 24 -58.19 20.22 48.90
CA GLN A 24 -59.15 20.52 49.92
C GLN A 24 -59.21 19.20 50.67
N ALA A 25 -58.45 19.12 51.78
CA ALA A 25 -58.83 18.27 52.88
C ALA A 25 -60.33 18.48 52.98
N PHE A 26 -61.07 17.40 52.76
CA PHE A 26 -62.47 17.40 53.04
C PHE A 26 -62.55 17.76 54.52
N ALA A 27 -62.73 19.05 54.83
CA ALA A 27 -63.51 19.45 55.98
C ALA A 27 -64.94 18.99 55.70
N SER A 28 -65.14 17.67 55.59
CA SER A 28 -66.36 17.06 56.04
C SER A 28 -66.41 17.45 57.50
N GLY A 29 -67.10 18.56 57.79
CA GLY A 29 -67.52 18.85 59.15
C GLY A 29 -68.10 17.53 59.67
N LEU A 30 -67.45 16.97 60.68
CA LEU A 30 -67.85 15.74 61.33
C LEU A 30 -69.31 15.94 61.70
N ALA A 31 -70.23 15.37 60.91
CA ALA A 31 -71.62 15.32 61.28
C ALA A 31 -71.67 14.37 62.47
N PRO A 32 -72.23 14.76 63.64
CA PRO A 32 -72.14 13.99 64.86
C PRO A 32 -72.62 12.56 64.60
N GLY A 33 -71.65 11.65 64.55
CA GLY A 33 -71.81 10.24 64.20
C GLY A 33 -71.79 9.38 65.45
N SER A 34 -71.83 8.06 65.32
CA SER A 34 -71.46 7.20 66.44
C SER A 34 -69.99 7.43 66.79
N GLU A 35 -69.66 7.44 68.08
CA GLU A 35 -68.35 7.78 68.65
C GLU A 35 -67.17 7.05 67.95
N PRO A 36 -67.26 5.77 67.56
CA PRO A 36 -66.20 5.07 66.81
C PRO A 36 -65.92 5.62 65.40
N THR A 37 -66.89 6.31 64.79
CA THR A 37 -66.75 6.92 63.46
C THR A 37 -65.89 8.16 63.50
N GLU A 38 -66.06 8.96 64.55
CA GLU A 38 -65.34 10.22 64.75
C GLU A 38 -63.88 9.95 65.11
N ILE A 39 -63.63 8.98 65.99
CA ILE A 39 -62.27 8.53 66.32
C ILE A 39 -61.56 7.97 65.08
N ALA A 40 -62.20 7.08 64.32
CA ALA A 40 -61.59 6.53 63.11
C ALA A 40 -61.37 7.59 62.02
N ALA A 41 -62.21 8.62 61.94
CA ALA A 41 -62.02 9.75 61.04
C ALA A 41 -60.86 10.64 61.48
N GLY A 42 -60.74 10.96 62.77
CA GLY A 42 -59.63 11.73 63.33
C GLY A 42 -58.27 11.05 63.13
N ILE A 43 -58.18 9.73 63.33
CA ILE A 43 -56.94 8.97 63.07
C ILE A 43 -56.58 9.01 61.58
N ARG A 44 -57.54 8.88 60.66
CA ARG A 44 -57.27 8.99 59.21
C ARG A 44 -56.86 10.40 58.77
N ASP A 45 -57.44 11.43 59.39
CA ASP A 45 -57.08 12.81 59.12
C ASP A 45 -55.62 13.06 59.53
N PHE A 46 -55.26 12.66 60.75
CA PHE A 46 -53.89 12.73 61.23
C PHE A 46 -52.92 11.91 60.37
N ALA A 47 -53.32 10.71 59.93
CA ALA A 47 -52.52 9.90 59.02
C ALA A 47 -52.20 10.61 57.69
N SER A 48 -53.12 11.41 57.16
CA SER A 48 -52.89 12.20 55.95
C SER A 48 -51.87 13.32 56.16
N VAL A 49 -51.73 13.83 57.38
CA VAL A 49 -50.69 14.81 57.74
C VAL A 49 -49.32 14.13 57.79
N LEU A 50 -49.25 12.91 58.35
CA LEU A 50 -48.02 12.12 58.43
C LEU A 50 -47.46 11.69 57.07
N ASP A 51 -48.30 11.56 56.05
CA ASP A 51 -47.84 11.30 54.68
C ASP A 51 -46.94 12.44 54.13
N GLY A 52 -46.93 13.62 54.76
CA GLY A 52 -45.98 14.68 54.43
C GLY A 52 -44.57 14.47 54.97
N LEU A 53 -44.34 13.48 55.85
CA LEU A 53 -43.03 13.23 56.47
C LEU A 53 -41.94 12.89 55.46
N GLY A 54 -42.30 12.31 54.31
CA GLY A 54 -41.33 12.02 53.26
C GLY A 54 -40.71 13.25 52.57
N GLY A 55 -41.17 14.46 52.92
CA GLY A 55 -40.60 15.71 52.43
C GLY A 55 -39.52 16.33 53.31
N PHE A 56 -39.23 15.78 54.50
CA PHE A 56 -38.17 16.28 55.38
C PHE A 56 -36.79 15.91 54.85
N GLU A 57 -35.81 16.78 55.07
CA GLU A 57 -34.45 16.63 54.55
C GLU A 57 -33.82 15.33 55.08
N GLU A 58 -33.89 15.07 56.38
CA GLU A 58 -33.31 13.88 57.02
C GLU A 58 -33.95 12.57 56.55
N LEU A 59 -35.27 12.57 56.30
CA LEU A 59 -36.00 11.39 55.81
C LEU A 59 -35.94 11.23 54.29
N GLY A 60 -35.55 12.29 53.58
CA GLY A 60 -35.35 12.35 52.13
C GLY A 60 -33.87 12.33 51.74
N GLU A 61 -32.95 12.27 52.71
CA GLU A 61 -31.54 12.09 52.48
C GLU A 61 -31.26 10.63 52.11
N VAL A 62 -30.28 10.45 51.25
CA VAL A 62 -29.88 9.14 50.77
C VAL A 62 -29.14 8.43 51.90
N ILE A 63 -29.51 7.19 52.20
CA ILE A 63 -28.80 6.38 53.18
C ILE A 63 -27.34 6.27 52.71
N PRO A 64 -26.34 6.54 53.57
CA PRO A 64 -24.93 6.58 53.17
C PRO A 64 -24.51 5.37 52.31
N PHE A 65 -23.84 5.63 51.19
CA PHE A 65 -23.37 4.65 50.19
C PHE A 65 -24.45 3.86 49.45
N THR A 66 -25.70 4.32 49.49
CA THR A 66 -26.78 3.73 48.71
C THR A 66 -27.35 4.79 47.76
N ALA A 67 -28.35 4.42 46.96
CA ALA A 67 -29.16 5.38 46.20
C ALA A 67 -30.60 5.49 46.75
N VAL A 68 -30.84 4.99 47.97
CA VAL A 68 -32.19 4.83 48.55
C VAL A 68 -32.35 5.76 49.73
N THR A 69 -33.46 6.50 49.77
CA THR A 69 -33.89 7.28 50.94
C THR A 69 -34.88 6.48 51.79
N PRO A 70 -34.99 6.73 53.10
CA PRO A 70 -36.02 6.09 53.93
C PRO A 70 -37.45 6.30 53.40
N SER A 71 -37.68 7.40 52.70
CA SER A 71 -39.00 7.81 52.19
C SER A 71 -39.38 7.19 50.84
N ASP A 72 -38.43 6.58 50.13
CA ASP A 72 -38.60 6.09 48.76
C ASP A 72 -39.69 5.01 48.61
N GLU A 73 -40.16 4.84 47.38
CA GLU A 73 -41.15 3.82 47.02
C GLU A 73 -40.62 2.37 47.23
N GLY A 74 -39.30 2.17 47.21
CA GLY A 74 -38.64 0.90 47.53
C GLY A 74 -38.32 0.70 49.02
N ALA A 75 -38.59 1.70 49.86
CA ALA A 75 -38.25 1.74 51.29
C ALA A 75 -39.52 1.78 52.17
N LEU A 76 -39.59 2.67 53.17
CA LEU A 76 -40.74 2.73 54.09
C LEU A 76 -41.97 3.41 53.45
N ARG A 77 -41.82 4.05 52.29
CA ARG A 77 -42.90 4.74 51.56
C ARG A 77 -43.60 5.80 52.41
N LEU A 78 -42.86 6.61 53.16
CA LEU A 78 -43.40 7.55 54.15
C LEU A 78 -44.45 8.51 53.56
N GLY A 79 -44.39 8.78 52.25
CA GLY A 79 -45.40 9.53 51.50
C GLY A 79 -46.81 8.93 51.45
N SER A 80 -46.98 7.67 51.85
CA SER A 80 -48.27 6.97 51.80
C SER A 80 -48.45 5.89 52.88
N LEU A 81 -47.41 5.64 53.68
CA LEU A 81 -47.39 4.59 54.69
C LEU A 81 -48.56 4.74 55.66
N PHE A 82 -48.75 5.93 56.21
CA PHE A 82 -49.72 6.17 57.27
C PHE A 82 -51.14 6.16 56.70
N SER A 83 -51.41 6.89 55.62
CA SER A 83 -52.75 6.83 55.01
C SER A 83 -53.10 5.40 54.61
N THR A 84 -52.19 4.64 53.99
CA THR A 84 -52.45 3.25 53.62
C THR A 84 -52.73 2.39 54.85
N SER A 85 -51.94 2.55 55.92
CA SER A 85 -52.10 1.79 57.16
C SER A 85 -53.44 2.07 57.86
N PHE A 86 -53.94 3.31 57.78
CA PHE A 86 -55.13 3.76 58.49
C PHE A 86 -56.40 3.86 57.62
N ASN A 87 -56.30 3.80 56.28
CA ASN A 87 -57.42 3.95 55.35
C ASN A 87 -58.49 2.87 55.53
N ASN A 88 -58.11 1.68 55.99
CA ASN A 88 -59.02 0.55 56.24
C ASN A 88 -59.72 0.59 57.61
N LEU A 89 -59.54 1.64 58.41
CA LEU A 89 -60.21 1.81 59.71
C LEU A 89 -61.73 1.96 59.55
N ALA A 90 -62.45 0.85 59.47
CA ALA A 90 -63.91 0.87 59.44
C ALA A 90 -64.47 1.22 60.83
N ALA A 91 -65.24 2.30 60.90
CA ALA A 91 -65.90 2.79 62.12
C ALA A 91 -66.68 1.71 62.88
N SER A 92 -67.27 0.75 62.17
CA SER A 92 -68.07 -0.32 62.75
C SER A 92 -67.27 -1.47 63.37
N SER A 93 -65.96 -1.52 63.17
CA SER A 93 -65.08 -2.60 63.64
C SER A 93 -63.81 -2.12 64.36
N PHE A 94 -63.74 -0.85 64.72
CA PHE A 94 -62.69 -0.33 65.60
C PHE A 94 -62.85 -0.90 67.02
N PRO A 95 -61.78 -1.33 67.73
CA PRO A 95 -60.36 -1.33 67.34
C PRO A 95 -59.87 -2.62 66.64
N SER A 96 -60.74 -3.62 66.40
CA SER A 96 -60.34 -4.91 65.79
C SER A 96 -59.79 -4.82 64.36
N SER A 97 -59.86 -3.65 63.72
CA SER A 97 -59.22 -3.34 62.44
C SER A 97 -57.74 -2.94 62.55
N LEU A 98 -57.23 -2.67 63.75
CA LEU A 98 -55.80 -2.43 64.00
C LEU A 98 -55.10 -3.78 64.19
N THR A 99 -54.77 -4.42 63.07
CA THR A 99 -54.07 -5.71 63.01
C THR A 99 -52.87 -5.62 62.09
N HIS A 100 -52.00 -6.61 62.16
CA HIS A 100 -50.93 -6.85 61.20
C HIS A 100 -51.40 -6.81 59.74
N GLN A 101 -50.69 -6.07 58.87
CA GLN A 101 -50.97 -5.94 57.45
C GLN A 101 -49.66 -5.83 56.65
N THR A 102 -49.76 -6.08 55.35
CA THR A 102 -48.63 -5.95 54.41
C THR A 102 -49.05 -5.05 53.26
N TYR A 103 -48.19 -4.13 52.85
CA TYR A 103 -48.39 -3.25 51.70
C TYR A 103 -47.13 -3.20 50.84
N GLY A 104 -47.19 -3.79 49.65
CA GLY A 104 -45.98 -4.08 48.88
C GLY A 104 -45.07 -5.00 49.69
N ASP A 105 -43.83 -4.56 49.89
CA ASP A 105 -42.81 -5.25 50.68
C ASP A 105 -42.70 -4.74 52.13
N VAL A 106 -43.54 -3.75 52.50
CA VAL A 106 -43.57 -3.19 53.87
C VAL A 106 -44.56 -3.96 54.74
N GLU A 107 -44.07 -4.49 55.86
CA GLU A 107 -44.84 -5.20 56.88
C GLU A 107 -45.08 -4.25 58.06
N TYR A 108 -46.35 -3.98 58.43
CA TYR A 108 -46.64 -3.14 59.59
C TYR A 108 -47.61 -3.79 60.58
N GLU A 109 -47.30 -3.61 61.86
CA GLU A 109 -48.00 -4.22 62.98
C GLU A 109 -48.45 -3.16 63.99
N PHE A 110 -49.70 -3.28 64.42
CA PHE A 110 -50.24 -2.52 65.54
C PHE A 110 -50.24 -3.36 66.80
N THR A 111 -49.54 -2.91 67.84
CA THR A 111 -49.47 -3.61 69.13
C THR A 111 -49.97 -2.72 70.26
N ASN A 112 -50.26 -3.32 71.42
CA ASN A 112 -50.72 -2.61 72.62
C ASN A 112 -51.95 -1.72 72.38
N VAL A 113 -52.87 -2.13 71.50
CA VAL A 113 -54.08 -1.37 71.19
C VAL A 113 -55.00 -1.35 72.41
N VAL A 114 -55.16 -0.19 73.03
CA VAL A 114 -56.02 0.06 74.19
C VAL A 114 -57.04 1.12 73.81
N VAL A 115 -58.32 0.81 74.04
CA VAL A 115 -59.43 1.77 73.90
C VAL A 115 -60.21 1.76 75.21
N THR A 116 -60.24 2.87 75.92
CA THR A 116 -61.00 3.01 77.17
C THR A 116 -61.87 4.26 77.14
N GLN A 117 -63.05 4.17 77.77
CA GLN A 117 -63.97 5.30 77.90
C GLN A 117 -64.13 5.66 79.38
N ASN A 118 -63.86 6.91 79.72
CA ASN A 118 -63.94 7.46 81.08
C ASN A 118 -64.91 8.65 81.11
N GLY A 119 -66.21 8.37 81.13
CA GLY A 119 -67.24 9.39 81.00
C GLY A 119 -67.35 9.84 79.53
N ASP A 120 -67.26 11.15 79.30
CA ASP A 120 -67.33 11.77 77.97
C ASP A 120 -65.97 11.72 77.23
N LEU A 121 -64.92 11.17 77.86
CA LEU A 121 -63.57 11.08 77.30
C LEU A 121 -63.26 9.65 76.83
N TRP A 122 -62.92 9.49 75.56
CA TRP A 122 -62.32 8.28 75.01
C TRP A 122 -60.81 8.42 74.95
N ASP A 123 -60.10 7.37 75.34
CA ASP A 123 -58.66 7.24 75.33
C ASP A 123 -58.31 6.07 74.41
N VAL A 124 -57.52 6.35 73.37
CA VAL A 124 -57.06 5.41 72.36
C VAL A 124 -55.55 5.45 72.28
N SER A 125 -54.89 4.36 72.65
CA SER A 125 -53.45 4.22 72.49
C SER A 125 -53.07 2.95 71.76
N PHE A 126 -52.02 3.03 70.94
CA PHE A 126 -51.44 1.88 70.26
C PHE A 126 -49.99 2.18 69.86
N LYS A 127 -49.23 1.13 69.61
CA LYS A 127 -47.91 1.20 68.98
C LYS A 127 -48.00 0.72 67.55
N MET A 128 -47.27 1.38 66.66
CA MET A 128 -47.11 1.00 65.26
C MET A 128 -45.65 0.69 65.01
N THR A 129 -45.38 -0.44 64.37
CA THR A 129 -44.07 -0.79 63.83
C THR A 129 -44.24 -1.07 62.35
N ALA A 130 -43.37 -0.55 61.48
CA ALA A 130 -43.31 -0.87 60.06
C ALA A 130 -41.89 -1.30 59.69
N ILE A 131 -41.72 -2.40 58.98
CA ILE A 131 -40.42 -2.97 58.64
C ILE A 131 -40.40 -3.28 57.15
N VAL A 132 -39.28 -2.97 56.51
CA VAL A 132 -38.97 -3.39 55.13
C VAL A 132 -37.49 -3.77 55.08
N SER A 133 -37.16 -4.81 54.32
CA SER A 133 -35.78 -5.30 54.21
C SER A 133 -35.29 -5.33 52.76
N PRO A 134 -35.10 -4.15 52.12
CA PRO A 134 -34.64 -4.10 50.74
C PRO A 134 -33.16 -4.52 50.62
N THR A 135 -32.81 -5.07 49.47
CA THR A 135 -31.41 -5.12 49.02
C THR A 135 -31.14 -3.87 48.20
N VAL A 136 -30.19 -3.05 48.64
CA VAL A 136 -29.86 -1.77 48.00
C VAL A 136 -28.49 -1.85 47.33
N PRO A 137 -28.32 -1.25 46.14
CA PRO A 137 -27.02 -1.19 45.49
C PRO A 137 -26.08 -0.29 46.26
N ILE A 138 -24.78 -0.59 46.21
CA ILE A 138 -23.74 0.28 46.76
C ILE A 138 -23.40 1.30 45.69
N VAL A 139 -23.35 2.57 46.10
CA VAL A 139 -22.86 3.66 45.26
C VAL A 139 -21.80 4.40 46.07
N VAL A 140 -20.57 4.41 45.58
CA VAL A 140 -19.47 5.17 46.14
C VAL A 140 -19.10 6.26 45.16
N THR A 141 -19.22 7.51 45.58
CA THR A 141 -18.84 8.68 44.79
C THR A 141 -17.58 9.25 45.41
N LEU A 142 -16.43 9.06 44.75
CA LEU A 142 -15.15 9.62 45.17
C LEU A 142 -14.99 10.98 44.49
N GLU A 143 -15.40 12.07 45.14
CA GLU A 143 -15.11 13.42 44.62
C GLU A 143 -13.64 13.80 44.84
N ASP A 144 -12.95 14.30 43.80
CA ASP A 144 -11.64 14.94 43.97
C ASP A 144 -11.76 16.11 44.95
N PRO A 145 -11.11 16.02 46.13
CA PRO A 145 -11.29 17.00 47.19
C PRO A 145 -10.69 18.38 46.88
N ASP A 146 -9.95 18.56 45.79
CA ASP A 146 -9.21 19.79 45.53
C ASP A 146 -9.53 20.40 44.15
N LYS A 147 -10.72 21.00 44.04
CA LYS A 147 -11.14 21.82 42.88
C LYS A 147 -10.15 22.93 42.46
N ASP A 148 -9.18 23.25 43.32
CA ASP A 148 -8.18 24.31 43.15
C ASP A 148 -6.79 23.76 42.75
N THR A 149 -6.60 22.43 42.59
CA THR A 149 -5.33 21.86 42.08
C THR A 149 -5.27 22.01 40.55
N PRO A 150 -4.21 22.63 39.99
CA PRO A 150 -3.96 22.58 38.55
C PRO A 150 -3.35 21.22 38.20
N GLY A 151 -4.15 20.32 37.63
CA GLY A 151 -3.77 18.99 37.12
C GLY A 151 -5.03 18.23 36.68
N ALA A 152 -4.90 17.30 35.73
CA ALA A 152 -5.91 16.44 35.06
C ALA A 152 -7.26 17.06 34.61
N CYS A 153 -7.91 17.92 35.41
CA CYS A 153 -9.20 18.59 35.15
C CYS A 153 -9.11 19.79 34.18
N TYR A 154 -8.10 19.84 33.32
CA TYR A 154 -7.84 20.95 32.38
C TYR A 154 -7.29 20.47 31.02
N ASP A 155 -7.48 19.19 30.69
CA ASP A 155 -7.00 18.57 29.45
C ASP A 155 -8.00 18.64 28.28
N GLY A 156 -9.22 19.09 28.52
CA GLY A 156 -10.30 19.21 27.54
C GLY A 156 -11.12 17.93 27.34
N ILE A 157 -10.98 16.92 28.19
CA ILE A 157 -11.59 15.59 28.03
C ILE A 157 -12.73 15.39 29.05
N ASP A 158 -13.84 14.80 28.58
CA ASP A 158 -15.02 14.43 29.37
C ASP A 158 -14.82 13.03 29.96
N ASN A 159 -14.08 12.96 31.06
CA ASN A 159 -13.71 11.68 31.69
C ASN A 159 -14.89 10.97 32.38
N GLY A 160 -16.03 11.65 32.57
CA GLY A 160 -17.28 11.08 33.10
C GLY A 160 -18.29 10.66 32.03
N GLY A 161 -18.04 10.99 30.76
CA GLY A 161 -18.90 10.62 29.62
C GLY A 161 -20.26 11.34 29.61
N ASP A 162 -20.40 12.46 30.31
CA ASP A 162 -21.67 13.18 30.49
C ASP A 162 -21.97 14.20 29.36
N GLY A 163 -21.02 14.38 28.44
CA GLY A 163 -21.06 15.28 27.30
C GLY A 163 -20.52 16.69 27.58
N THR A 164 -19.87 16.94 28.72
CA THR A 164 -19.29 18.25 29.06
C THR A 164 -17.75 18.21 29.14
N SER A 165 -17.09 19.19 28.52
CA SER A 165 -15.63 19.34 28.62
C SER A 165 -15.25 20.01 29.94
N ASP A 166 -14.36 19.37 30.71
CA ASP A 166 -13.55 19.80 31.87
C ASP A 166 -13.76 21.21 32.47
N ALA A 167 -13.72 22.28 31.69
CA ALA A 167 -13.87 23.66 32.15
C ALA A 167 -15.31 24.04 32.55
N GLU A 168 -16.31 23.26 32.14
CA GLU A 168 -17.72 23.46 32.49
C GLU A 168 -18.30 22.33 33.36
N ASP A 169 -17.53 21.28 33.61
CA ASP A 169 -17.91 20.09 34.36
C ASP A 169 -17.77 20.33 35.89
N SER A 170 -18.78 19.89 36.64
CA SER A 170 -18.79 19.95 38.10
C SER A 170 -18.39 18.64 38.78
N ASP A 171 -18.21 17.56 38.03
CA ASP A 171 -17.84 16.23 38.52
C ASP A 171 -16.46 15.75 38.03
N CYS A 172 -15.63 16.67 37.53
CA CYS A 172 -14.24 16.40 37.21
C CYS A 172 -13.49 15.83 38.45
N GLY A 173 -13.13 14.55 38.38
CA GLY A 173 -12.50 13.80 39.48
C GLY A 173 -13.47 12.95 40.31
N VAL A 174 -14.73 12.79 39.88
CA VAL A 174 -15.69 11.88 40.51
C VAL A 174 -15.53 10.47 39.94
N VAL A 175 -14.84 9.61 40.69
CA VAL A 175 -14.94 8.17 40.42
C VAL A 175 -16.15 7.64 41.14
N GLN A 176 -17.20 7.36 40.38
CA GLN A 176 -18.36 6.67 40.89
C GLN A 176 -18.18 5.18 40.68
N MET A 177 -18.03 4.43 41.77
CA MET A 177 -18.18 2.98 41.74
C MET A 177 -19.63 2.65 42.10
N SER A 178 -20.29 1.85 41.28
CA SER A 178 -21.67 1.46 41.55
C SER A 178 -21.90 -0.01 41.23
N GLY A 179 -22.31 -0.75 42.24
CA GLY A 179 -22.50 -2.18 42.10
C GLY A 179 -22.71 -2.83 43.46
N GLY A 180 -22.66 -4.16 43.45
CA GLY A 180 -22.89 -4.95 44.65
C GLY A 180 -24.27 -4.68 45.26
N GLN A 181 -24.53 -5.32 46.39
CA GLN A 181 -25.77 -5.17 47.14
C GLN A 181 -25.51 -5.34 48.62
N VAL A 182 -26.25 -4.57 49.42
CA VAL A 182 -26.28 -4.65 50.86
C VAL A 182 -27.72 -4.93 51.29
N ALA A 183 -27.89 -5.91 52.17
CA ALA A 183 -29.18 -6.18 52.78
C ALA A 183 -29.42 -5.16 53.90
N THR A 184 -30.38 -4.28 53.69
CA THR A 184 -30.72 -3.20 54.61
C THR A 184 -32.08 -3.50 55.24
N SER A 185 -32.24 -3.20 56.53
CA SER A 185 -33.50 -3.27 57.25
C SER A 185 -33.88 -1.87 57.70
N LEU A 186 -34.99 -1.36 57.19
CA LEU A 186 -35.57 -0.10 57.64
C LEU A 186 -36.75 -0.42 58.55
N GLU A 187 -36.73 0.12 59.77
CA GLU A 187 -37.79 -0.05 60.76
C GLU A 187 -38.26 1.33 61.23
N LEU A 188 -39.57 1.57 61.14
CA LEU A 188 -40.25 2.68 61.77
C LEU A 188 -40.98 2.18 63.02
N ALA A 189 -40.76 2.81 64.16
CA ALA A 189 -41.45 2.51 65.41
C ALA A 189 -42.03 3.79 66.03
N THR A 190 -43.31 3.75 66.41
CA THR A 190 -43.96 4.89 67.08
C THR A 190 -45.10 4.44 67.98
N GLY A 191 -45.47 5.31 68.93
CA GLY A 191 -46.64 5.16 69.78
C GLY A 191 -47.54 6.36 69.65
N PHE A 192 -48.82 6.12 69.36
CA PHE A 192 -49.82 7.17 69.32
C PHE A 192 -50.79 7.03 70.49
N HIS A 193 -51.13 8.17 71.10
CA HIS A 193 -52.11 8.27 72.17
C HIS A 193 -53.09 9.40 71.82
N PHE A 194 -54.30 9.06 71.43
CA PHE A 194 -55.36 10.00 71.08
C PHE A 194 -56.41 10.04 72.19
N ASN A 195 -56.97 11.23 72.40
CA ASN A 195 -58.18 11.42 73.16
C ASN A 195 -59.30 11.99 72.29
N TYR A 196 -60.53 11.59 72.60
CA TYR A 196 -61.74 12.22 72.06
C TYR A 196 -62.66 12.65 73.20
N ASP A 197 -62.85 13.95 73.37
CA ASP A 197 -63.69 14.54 74.41
C ASP A 197 -65.06 14.96 73.85
N GLU A 198 -66.09 14.14 74.10
CA GLU A 198 -67.47 14.39 73.67
C GLU A 198 -68.07 15.65 74.31
N SER A 199 -67.50 16.13 75.42
CA SER A 199 -67.98 17.34 76.10
C SER A 199 -67.49 18.64 75.45
N GLN A 200 -66.54 18.53 74.51
CA GLN A 200 -66.00 19.67 73.78
C GLN A 200 -67.01 20.21 72.76
N THR A 201 -67.24 21.51 72.78
CA THR A 201 -68.20 22.19 71.89
C THR A 201 -67.62 22.54 70.52
N ASP A 202 -66.29 22.61 70.42
CA ASP A 202 -65.58 22.81 69.15
C ASP A 202 -65.02 21.48 68.61
N PRO A 203 -65.57 20.92 67.52
CA PRO A 203 -65.13 19.64 66.97
C PRO A 203 -63.64 19.59 66.63
N SER A 204 -63.00 20.73 66.31
CA SER A 204 -61.56 20.76 66.02
C SER A 204 -60.67 20.64 67.26
N LEU A 205 -61.23 20.84 68.46
CA LEU A 205 -60.54 20.67 69.74
C LEU A 205 -60.95 19.37 70.46
N ALA A 206 -61.92 18.63 69.91
CA ALA A 206 -62.50 17.45 70.55
C ALA A 206 -61.59 16.22 70.39
N PHE A 207 -60.92 16.09 69.24
CA PHE A 207 -59.95 15.03 68.94
C PHE A 207 -58.54 15.58 68.96
N TYR A 208 -57.65 14.96 69.75
CA TYR A 208 -56.29 15.44 69.94
C TYR A 208 -55.33 14.31 70.32
N LEU A 209 -54.05 14.48 70.02
CA LEU A 209 -52.95 13.68 70.56
C LEU A 209 -52.65 14.11 72.00
N VAL A 210 -52.51 13.12 72.87
CA VAL A 210 -52.10 13.25 74.26
C VAL A 210 -50.60 13.04 74.29
N GLU A 211 -49.86 14.11 74.58
CA GLU A 211 -48.41 14.15 74.45
C GLU A 211 -47.93 14.04 72.99
N ALA A 212 -46.77 14.64 72.71
CA ALA A 212 -46.17 14.59 71.39
C ALA A 212 -45.65 13.16 71.12
N PRO A 213 -46.08 12.48 70.03
CA PRO A 213 -45.52 11.19 69.68
C PRO A 213 -44.06 11.35 69.24
N LEU A 214 -43.29 10.29 69.46
CA LEU A 214 -41.95 10.12 68.90
C LEU A 214 -42.04 9.07 67.82
N ILE A 215 -41.54 9.35 66.62
CA ILE A 215 -41.37 8.36 65.56
C ILE A 215 -39.87 8.11 65.42
N ASP A 216 -39.46 6.88 65.70
CA ASP A 216 -38.10 6.40 65.48
C ASP A 216 -38.06 5.72 64.12
N VAL A 217 -37.13 6.14 63.25
CA VAL A 217 -36.78 5.44 62.02
C VAL A 217 -35.36 4.93 62.20
N THR A 218 -35.17 3.63 62.08
CA THR A 218 -33.86 2.98 62.19
C THR A 218 -33.52 2.26 60.90
N VAL A 219 -32.30 2.46 60.41
CA VAL A 219 -31.76 1.76 59.24
C VAL A 219 -30.61 0.89 59.71
N ARG A 220 -30.67 -0.41 59.42
CA ARG A 220 -29.63 -1.36 59.82
C ARG A 220 -29.11 -2.18 58.65
N SER A 221 -27.80 -2.29 58.56
CA SER A 221 -27.09 -3.31 57.79
C SER A 221 -25.93 -3.84 58.63
N ASP A 222 -25.79 -5.17 58.70
CA ASP A 222 -24.64 -5.86 59.30
C ASP A 222 -24.03 -6.89 58.33
N SER A 223 -24.35 -6.77 57.04
CA SER A 223 -24.01 -7.75 56.01
C SER A 223 -22.73 -7.38 55.27
N ALA A 224 -21.96 -8.40 54.85
CA ALA A 224 -20.93 -8.20 53.84
C ALA A 224 -21.57 -7.71 52.54
N SER A 225 -20.89 -6.83 51.81
CA SER A 225 -21.31 -6.47 50.47
C SER A 225 -21.16 -7.69 49.56
N THR A 226 -22.06 -7.83 48.58
CA THR A 226 -21.77 -8.76 47.48
C THR A 226 -20.65 -8.14 46.63
N SER A 227 -19.63 -8.93 46.30
CA SER A 227 -18.58 -8.49 45.39
C SER A 227 -19.14 -8.06 44.04
N PHE A 228 -18.55 -7.05 43.43
CA PHE A 228 -18.89 -6.59 42.08
C PHE A 228 -17.63 -6.19 41.32
N GLU A 229 -17.72 -6.23 39.99
CA GLU A 229 -16.71 -5.72 39.08
C GLU A 229 -17.07 -4.26 38.74
N ASP A 230 -16.06 -3.44 38.50
CA ASP A 230 -16.20 -2.02 38.14
C ASP A 230 -14.91 -1.56 37.43
N GLU A 231 -14.92 -0.34 36.93
CA GLU A 231 -13.78 0.28 36.26
C GLU A 231 -13.15 1.35 37.13
N PHE A 232 -11.81 1.38 37.13
CA PHE A 232 -11.04 2.37 37.87
C PHE A 232 -9.89 2.90 36.99
N GLY A 233 -10.12 4.05 36.35
CA GLY A 233 -9.24 4.54 35.30
C GLY A 233 -9.14 3.52 34.16
N PHE A 234 -7.94 3.18 33.73
CA PHE A 234 -7.71 2.15 32.71
C PHE A 234 -7.63 0.71 33.26
N ALA A 235 -7.99 0.48 34.52
CA ALA A 235 -7.98 -0.84 35.16
C ALA A 235 -9.40 -1.37 35.42
N GLU A 236 -9.58 -2.66 35.18
CA GLU A 236 -10.71 -3.43 35.68
C GLU A 236 -10.44 -3.81 37.14
N VAL A 237 -11.43 -3.60 38.01
CA VAL A 237 -11.33 -3.87 39.45
C VAL A 237 -12.49 -4.71 39.96
N VAL A 238 -12.23 -5.50 40.99
CA VAL A 238 -13.21 -6.21 41.80
C VAL A 238 -13.27 -5.53 43.15
N VAL A 239 -14.45 -5.06 43.54
CA VAL A 239 -14.72 -4.44 44.83
C VAL A 239 -15.33 -5.47 45.76
N THR A 240 -14.75 -5.64 46.95
CA THR A 240 -15.23 -6.55 48.00
C THR A 240 -15.16 -5.88 49.36
N GLY A 241 -16.00 -6.25 50.32
CA GLY A 241 -15.86 -5.69 51.66
C GLY A 241 -17.10 -5.78 52.54
N THR A 242 -17.24 -4.83 53.45
CA THR A 242 -18.39 -4.73 54.37
C THR A 242 -18.94 -3.32 54.40
N VAL A 243 -20.28 -3.22 54.42
CA VAL A 243 -21.01 -1.97 54.60
C VAL A 243 -21.98 -2.18 55.75
N ALA A 244 -21.60 -1.69 56.93
CA ALA A 244 -22.44 -1.71 58.11
C ALA A 244 -23.05 -0.33 58.34
N LEU A 245 -24.36 -0.32 58.55
CA LEU A 245 -25.18 0.88 58.76
C LEU A 245 -25.97 0.69 60.05
N ASN A 246 -26.02 1.72 60.88
CA ASN A 246 -26.83 1.78 62.09
C ASN A 246 -27.31 3.21 62.27
N GLU A 247 -28.15 3.68 61.35
CA GLU A 247 -28.68 5.03 61.37
C GLU A 247 -29.96 5.08 62.20
N HIS A 248 -30.12 6.15 63.00
CA HIS A 248 -31.32 6.38 63.79
C HIS A 248 -31.78 7.83 63.58
N ILE A 249 -32.94 7.99 62.95
CA ILE A 249 -33.64 9.28 62.80
C ILE A 249 -34.76 9.34 63.82
N THR A 250 -34.82 10.44 64.57
CA THR A 250 -35.92 10.73 65.49
C THR A 250 -36.76 11.86 64.93
N VAL A 251 -38.07 11.63 64.84
CA VAL A 251 -39.06 12.62 64.42
C VAL A 251 -39.90 12.98 65.64
N GLN A 252 -39.72 14.20 66.13
CA GLN A 252 -40.39 14.74 67.31
C GLN A 252 -41.49 15.72 66.92
N PHE A 253 -42.68 15.55 67.51
CA PHE A 253 -43.75 16.51 67.34
C PHE A 253 -43.60 17.69 68.30
N ASN A 254 -43.80 18.89 67.77
CA ASN A 254 -43.84 20.13 68.52
C ASN A 254 -45.29 20.54 68.75
N ASP A 255 -45.64 20.75 70.01
CA ASP A 255 -46.91 21.34 70.40
C ASP A 255 -46.82 22.87 70.23
N PRO A 256 -47.55 23.48 69.27
CA PRO A 256 -47.40 24.89 68.94
C PRO A 256 -47.86 25.85 70.05
N ASP A 257 -48.82 25.44 70.89
CA ASP A 257 -49.42 26.29 71.92
C ASP A 257 -48.98 25.93 73.36
N GLY A 258 -48.42 24.73 73.54
CA GLY A 258 -47.80 24.24 74.77
C GLY A 258 -48.80 23.73 75.81
N ASP A 259 -50.04 23.41 75.42
CA ASP A 259 -51.06 22.86 76.30
C ASP A 259 -50.93 21.33 76.55
N ASN A 260 -49.92 20.70 75.94
CA ASN A 260 -49.60 19.27 75.86
C ASN A 260 -50.62 18.45 75.07
N ARG A 261 -51.30 19.09 74.12
CA ARG A 261 -52.23 18.47 73.19
C ARG A 261 -51.91 18.98 71.80
N ILE A 262 -51.95 18.07 70.83
CA ILE A 262 -51.93 18.47 69.43
C ILE A 262 -53.31 18.16 68.90
N THR A 263 -54.09 19.18 68.66
CA THR A 263 -55.50 19.12 68.27
C THR A 263 -55.67 18.99 66.76
N LEU A 264 -56.87 18.58 66.34
CA LEU A 264 -57.28 18.57 64.94
C LEU A 264 -57.15 19.97 64.29
N ASP A 265 -57.33 21.05 65.06
CA ASP A 265 -57.11 22.42 64.57
C ASP A 265 -55.63 22.69 64.28
N GLU A 266 -54.73 22.25 65.16
CA GLU A 266 -53.30 22.53 65.06
C GLU A 266 -52.64 21.81 63.91
N TRP A 267 -52.88 20.51 63.72
CA TRP A 267 -52.24 19.79 62.61
C TRP A 267 -52.87 20.09 61.24
N ASN A 268 -54.06 20.70 61.19
CA ASN A 268 -54.67 21.14 59.92
C ASN A 268 -54.31 22.58 59.54
N ASN A 269 -53.87 23.41 60.49
CA ASN A 269 -53.58 24.83 60.25
C ASN A 269 -52.12 25.24 60.52
N THR A 270 -51.29 24.35 61.07
CA THR A 270 -49.84 24.54 61.22
C THR A 270 -49.11 23.86 60.06
N GLU A 271 -48.07 24.49 59.52
CA GLU A 271 -47.23 23.84 58.51
C GLU A 271 -46.50 22.65 59.12
N LEU A 272 -46.32 21.56 58.36
CA LEU A 272 -45.75 20.33 58.89
C LEU A 272 -44.33 20.55 59.48
N TYR A 273 -43.53 21.44 58.88
CA TYR A 273 -42.20 21.82 59.37
C TYR A 273 -42.21 22.58 60.71
N ASP A 274 -43.33 23.21 61.08
CA ASP A 274 -43.49 23.84 62.40
C ASP A 274 -44.05 22.84 63.43
N LEU A 275 -44.71 21.77 62.96
CA LEU A 275 -45.35 20.74 63.78
C LEU A 275 -44.40 19.59 64.12
N VAL A 276 -43.36 19.38 63.31
CA VAL A 276 -42.47 18.22 63.40
C VAL A 276 -41.02 18.67 63.18
N ASP A 277 -40.11 18.09 63.98
CA ASP A 277 -38.66 18.24 63.86
C ASP A 277 -38.05 16.84 63.66
N ALA A 278 -37.32 16.64 62.56
CA ALA A 278 -36.64 15.39 62.25
C ALA A 278 -35.14 15.60 62.44
N VAL A 279 -34.48 14.71 63.19
CA VAL A 279 -33.05 14.82 63.48
C VAL A 279 -32.37 13.45 63.48
N PHE A 280 -31.14 13.39 62.95
CA PHE A 280 -30.25 12.26 63.17
C PHE A 280 -29.81 12.19 64.63
N VAL A 281 -29.81 11.00 65.21
CA VAL A 281 -29.36 10.73 66.57
C VAL A 281 -28.35 9.58 66.57
N ASP A 282 -27.36 9.66 67.46
CA ASP A 282 -26.36 8.61 67.73
C ASP A 282 -27.06 7.28 68.05
N ALA A 283 -26.88 6.29 67.19
CA ALA A 283 -27.54 5.01 67.37
C ALA A 283 -26.79 4.17 68.42
N ALA A 284 -27.54 3.58 69.35
CA ALA A 284 -26.92 2.91 70.48
C ALA A 284 -26.15 1.63 70.08
N GLY A 285 -24.85 1.60 70.38
CA GLY A 285 -24.08 0.36 70.59
C GLY A 285 -23.04 0.00 69.53
N ASP A 286 -23.02 0.66 68.38
CA ASP A 286 -22.09 0.44 67.26
C ASP A 286 -21.79 1.76 66.54
N ASN A 287 -20.91 1.75 65.54
CA ASN A 287 -20.69 2.91 64.66
C ASN A 287 -21.92 3.08 63.77
N ASP A 288 -22.41 4.32 63.60
CA ASP A 288 -23.56 4.63 62.74
C ASP A 288 -23.28 4.29 61.27
N VAL A 289 -22.04 4.50 60.82
CA VAL A 289 -21.56 4.04 59.50
C VAL A 289 -20.20 3.38 59.66
N ASN A 290 -20.03 2.19 59.09
CA ASN A 290 -18.75 1.50 59.04
C ASN A 290 -18.61 0.77 57.70
N VAL A 291 -17.84 1.37 56.81
CA VAL A 291 -17.54 0.89 55.46
C VAL A 291 -16.06 0.59 55.36
N ASP A 292 -15.77 -0.57 54.81
CA ASP A 292 -14.43 -1.10 54.56
C ASP A 292 -14.53 -1.87 53.23
N LEU A 293 -14.01 -1.29 52.15
CA LEU A 293 -14.06 -1.83 50.80
C LEU A 293 -12.63 -1.99 50.24
N ASP A 294 -12.28 -3.22 49.92
CA ASP A 294 -11.08 -3.60 49.19
C ASP A 294 -11.34 -3.52 47.68
N ILE A 295 -10.45 -2.84 46.96
CA ILE A 295 -10.43 -2.72 45.51
C ILE A 295 -9.23 -3.51 44.98
N ASN A 296 -9.48 -4.46 44.08
CA ASN A 296 -8.43 -5.34 43.55
C ASN A 296 -8.51 -5.45 42.03
N SER A 297 -7.40 -5.26 41.34
CA SER A 297 -7.26 -5.55 39.92
C SER A 297 -6.49 -6.85 39.71
N ALA A 298 -6.94 -7.68 38.77
CA ALA A 298 -6.18 -8.87 38.36
C ALA A 298 -4.80 -8.53 37.75
N LEU A 299 -4.61 -7.28 37.29
CA LEU A 299 -3.37 -6.80 36.67
C LEU A 299 -2.27 -6.48 37.68
N ILE A 300 -2.64 -6.08 38.89
CA ILE A 300 -1.68 -5.67 39.92
C ILE A 300 -1.37 -6.89 40.79
N PRO A 301 -0.11 -7.36 40.82
CA PRO A 301 0.25 -8.51 41.62
C PRO A 301 0.27 -8.15 43.11
N GLY A 302 -0.71 -8.62 43.88
CA GLY A 302 -0.86 -8.22 45.27
C GLY A 302 -2.01 -8.91 45.99
N ALA A 303 -2.42 -8.35 47.12
CA ALA A 303 -3.59 -8.81 47.88
C ALA A 303 -4.69 -7.74 47.99
N ILE A 304 -4.32 -6.46 48.07
CA ILE A 304 -5.21 -5.29 48.10
C ILE A 304 -4.50 -4.18 47.31
N ASP A 305 -5.14 -3.67 46.25
CA ASP A 305 -4.56 -2.65 45.38
C ASP A 305 -5.05 -1.24 45.73
N GLY A 306 -6.27 -1.14 46.26
CA GLY A 306 -6.84 0.05 46.88
C GLY A 306 -7.82 -0.28 48.01
N GLU A 307 -8.08 0.68 48.87
CA GLU A 307 -8.91 0.54 50.08
C GLU A 307 -9.74 1.82 50.28
N ILE A 308 -11.03 1.66 50.57
CA ILE A 308 -11.93 2.74 50.98
C ILE A 308 -12.46 2.42 52.37
N ASP A 309 -12.17 3.31 53.30
CA ASP A 309 -12.61 3.23 54.67
C ASP A 309 -13.46 4.44 55.05
N LEU A 310 -14.62 4.20 55.66
CA LEU A 310 -15.36 5.21 56.39
C LEU A 310 -15.82 4.65 57.73
N VAL A 311 -15.45 5.32 58.81
CA VAL A 311 -15.99 5.04 60.14
C VAL A 311 -16.60 6.32 60.69
N ASP A 312 -17.92 6.31 60.82
CA ASP A 312 -18.69 7.34 61.50
C ASP A 312 -19.31 6.79 62.77
N THR A 313 -18.97 7.40 63.91
CA THR A 313 -19.48 6.98 65.21
C THR A 313 -20.78 7.69 65.59
N ASN A 314 -21.18 8.76 64.91
CA ASN A 314 -22.35 9.58 65.24
C ASN A 314 -22.79 10.47 64.06
N LEU A 315 -23.77 10.03 63.27
CA LEU A 315 -24.34 10.80 62.17
C LEU A 315 -25.02 12.11 62.64
N GLY A 316 -25.35 12.23 63.93
CA GLY A 316 -25.91 13.44 64.51
C GLY A 316 -24.98 14.67 64.49
N ASP A 317 -23.68 14.50 64.19
CA ASP A 317 -22.75 15.59 63.93
C ASP A 317 -22.36 15.78 62.44
N GLY A 318 -23.04 15.05 61.55
CA GLY A 318 -22.81 15.00 60.11
C GLY A 318 -21.88 13.85 59.72
N LEU A 319 -21.87 13.48 58.43
CA LEU A 319 -21.06 12.37 57.93
C LEU A 319 -19.55 12.66 58.09
N ALA A 320 -18.82 11.71 58.68
CA ALA A 320 -17.37 11.74 58.80
C ALA A 320 -16.67 11.73 57.42
N GLY A 321 -15.40 12.15 57.40
CA GLY A 321 -14.60 12.12 56.17
C GLY A 321 -14.16 10.71 55.80
N MET A 322 -14.29 10.36 54.52
CA MET A 322 -13.84 9.09 53.94
C MET A 322 -12.32 9.07 53.78
N SER A 323 -11.70 7.92 54.05
CA SER A 323 -10.29 7.65 53.76
C SER A 323 -10.21 6.80 52.51
N VAL A 324 -9.48 7.28 51.50
CA VAL A 324 -9.29 6.60 50.23
C VAL A 324 -7.79 6.39 50.04
N ASN A 325 -7.37 5.14 49.85
CA ASN A 325 -6.00 4.79 49.54
C ASN A 325 -5.97 3.95 48.27
N LEU A 326 -5.46 4.51 47.19
CA LEU A 326 -5.49 3.89 45.87
C LEU A 326 -4.24 3.07 45.54
N GLY A 327 -3.27 2.98 46.45
CA GLY A 327 -2.07 2.16 46.26
C GLY A 327 -1.42 2.31 44.88
N SER A 328 -1.38 1.21 44.11
CA SER A 328 -0.89 1.18 42.73
C SER A 328 -1.99 1.38 41.67
N LEU A 329 -3.27 1.39 42.04
CA LEU A 329 -4.37 1.73 41.12
C LEU A 329 -4.32 3.18 40.66
N GLN A 330 -3.76 4.09 41.48
CA GLN A 330 -3.61 5.50 41.11
C GLN A 330 -2.88 5.69 39.77
N ASP A 331 -1.95 4.78 39.43
CA ASP A 331 -1.13 4.88 38.22
C ASP A 331 -2.00 4.76 36.95
N PHE A 332 -3.16 4.09 37.03
CA PHE A 332 -4.08 3.86 35.91
C PHE A 332 -4.97 5.07 35.58
N PHE A 333 -4.91 6.17 36.34
CA PHE A 333 -5.59 7.43 35.99
C PHE A 333 -4.84 8.30 34.99
N HIS A 334 -3.55 8.05 34.79
CA HIS A 334 -2.71 8.93 33.99
C HIS A 334 -2.79 8.64 32.48
N THR A 335 -3.68 7.72 32.09
CA THR A 335 -3.95 7.35 30.70
C THR A 335 -5.41 6.96 30.54
N ASP A 336 -5.91 7.13 29.32
CA ASP A 336 -7.21 6.61 28.90
C ASP A 336 -7.07 5.60 27.73
N ALA A 337 -8.21 5.10 27.26
CA ALA A 337 -8.27 4.22 26.10
C ALA A 337 -7.83 4.89 24.78
N ASN A 338 -7.94 6.21 24.66
CA ASN A 338 -7.58 6.97 23.46
C ASN A 338 -6.08 7.07 23.30
N ASP A 339 -5.38 7.38 24.40
CA ASP A 339 -3.93 7.38 24.47
C ASP A 339 -3.40 6.00 24.10
N MET A 340 -3.99 4.95 24.67
CA MET A 340 -3.61 3.57 24.37
C MET A 340 -3.84 3.21 22.89
N LEU A 341 -4.99 3.60 22.31
CA LEU A 341 -5.28 3.40 20.89
C LEU A 341 -4.28 4.16 20.00
N ALA A 342 -3.90 5.38 20.39
CA ALA A 342 -2.85 6.16 19.71
C ALA A 342 -1.47 5.50 19.82
N GLY A 343 -1.15 4.89 20.95
CA GLY A 343 0.04 4.06 21.15
C GLY A 343 0.06 2.84 20.24
N LEU A 344 -1.05 2.10 20.14
CA LEU A 344 -1.21 0.95 19.25
C LEU A 344 -1.07 1.33 17.78
N MET A 345 -1.59 2.48 17.37
CA MET A 345 -1.40 3.00 16.00
C MET A 345 0.08 3.25 15.67
N GLN A 346 0.81 3.85 16.62
CA GLN A 346 2.24 4.07 16.45
C GLN A 346 3.04 2.77 16.50
N PHE A 347 2.62 1.81 17.32
CA PHE A 347 3.22 0.49 17.37
C PHE A 347 3.00 -0.28 16.07
N ALA A 348 1.77 -0.29 15.52
CA ALA A 348 1.53 -0.86 14.20
C ALA A 348 2.40 -0.20 13.11
N SER A 349 2.56 1.12 13.18
CA SER A 349 3.43 1.86 12.26
C SER A 349 4.91 1.50 12.43
N SER A 350 5.38 1.29 13.66
CA SER A 350 6.76 0.87 13.91
C SER A 350 7.02 -0.54 13.38
N LEU A 351 6.05 -1.46 13.45
CA LEU A 351 6.17 -2.78 12.82
C LEU A 351 6.28 -2.70 11.30
N ILE A 352 5.53 -1.81 10.63
CA ILE A 352 5.67 -1.59 9.18
C ILE A 352 7.07 -1.10 8.86
N VAL A 353 7.59 -0.15 9.64
CA VAL A 353 8.95 0.38 9.46
C VAL A 353 9.99 -0.71 9.71
N ALA A 354 9.81 -1.54 10.74
CA ALA A 354 10.68 -2.66 11.05
C ALA A 354 10.70 -3.69 9.91
N GLN A 355 9.52 -4.04 9.39
CA GLN A 355 9.37 -4.93 8.25
C GLN A 355 10.09 -4.39 7.02
N ASN A 356 9.88 -3.11 6.68
CA ASN A 356 10.55 -2.48 5.54
C ASN A 356 12.08 -2.42 5.70
N ALA A 357 12.58 -2.22 6.92
CA ALA A 357 14.01 -2.23 7.20
C ALA A 357 14.62 -3.64 7.10
N ALA A 358 13.85 -4.68 7.42
CA ALA A 358 14.24 -6.08 7.31
C ALA A 358 13.93 -6.71 5.94
N ASP A 359 13.20 -6.00 5.06
CA ASP A 359 12.66 -6.56 3.83
C ASP A 359 13.78 -6.91 2.84
N VAL A 360 13.61 -8.04 2.16
CA VAL A 360 14.59 -8.58 1.23
C VAL A 360 14.01 -8.53 -0.17
N LYS A 361 14.70 -7.81 -1.06
CA LYS A 361 14.41 -7.87 -2.50
C LYS A 361 14.71 -9.27 -3.00
N LEU A 362 13.70 -9.95 -3.54
CA LEU A 362 13.86 -11.31 -4.06
C LEU A 362 14.56 -11.25 -5.43
N PRO A 363 15.57 -12.08 -5.71
CA PRO A 363 16.27 -12.09 -6.99
C PRO A 363 15.32 -12.39 -8.16
N PHE A 364 15.51 -11.70 -9.28
CA PHE A 364 14.73 -11.87 -10.51
C PHE A 364 13.21 -11.66 -10.34
N LEU A 365 12.77 -11.02 -9.26
CA LEU A 365 11.39 -10.59 -9.03
C LEU A 365 11.31 -9.07 -8.87
N GLN A 366 10.17 -8.48 -9.23
CA GLN A 366 9.92 -7.04 -8.99
C GLN A 366 9.62 -6.76 -7.53
N GLU A 367 8.95 -7.71 -6.87
CA GLU A 367 8.47 -7.64 -5.51
C GLU A 367 9.53 -8.11 -4.50
N SER A 368 9.44 -7.57 -3.28
CA SER A 368 10.20 -8.02 -2.13
C SER A 368 9.43 -9.07 -1.34
N LEU A 369 10.10 -9.75 -0.41
CA LEU A 369 9.46 -10.77 0.43
C LEU A 369 8.32 -10.17 1.26
N GLY A 370 8.49 -8.96 1.78
CA GLY A 370 7.50 -8.22 2.56
C GLY A 370 6.23 -7.85 1.79
N ASN A 371 6.19 -7.96 0.47
CA ASN A 371 4.96 -7.75 -0.30
C ASN A 371 3.95 -8.91 -0.15
N SER A 372 4.37 -10.06 0.37
CA SER A 372 3.53 -11.25 0.52
C SER A 372 2.77 -11.33 1.85
N PHE A 373 3.17 -10.54 2.86
CA PHE A 373 2.52 -10.50 4.16
C PHE A 373 2.72 -9.14 4.83
N LEU A 374 1.87 -8.77 5.79
CA LEU A 374 2.02 -7.54 6.56
C LEU A 374 1.95 -7.86 8.04
N LEU A 375 3.07 -7.71 8.76
CA LEU A 375 3.17 -8.04 10.19
C LEU A 375 2.24 -7.20 11.06
N ALA A 376 1.99 -5.96 10.65
CA ALA A 376 1.12 -5.05 11.36
C ALA A 376 -0.37 -5.31 11.13
N ASP A 377 -0.77 -6.21 10.20
CA ASP A 377 -2.18 -6.36 9.81
C ASP A 377 -3.10 -6.68 11.01
N PRO A 378 -2.78 -7.63 11.92
CA PRO A 378 -3.53 -7.85 13.16
C PRO A 378 -3.82 -6.57 13.96
N LEU A 379 -2.80 -5.75 14.20
CA LEU A 379 -2.94 -4.50 14.95
C LEU A 379 -3.74 -3.47 14.15
N ILE A 380 -3.51 -3.40 12.84
CA ILE A 380 -4.27 -2.52 11.95
C ILE A 380 -5.75 -2.88 11.97
N GLN A 381 -6.13 -4.16 12.04
CA GLN A 381 -7.52 -4.57 12.16
C GLN A 381 -8.15 -4.12 13.49
N VAL A 382 -7.42 -4.28 14.60
CA VAL A 382 -7.86 -3.76 15.92
C VAL A 382 -8.06 -2.26 15.86
N VAL A 383 -7.05 -1.50 15.41
CA VAL A 383 -7.12 -0.05 15.27
C VAL A 383 -8.27 0.38 14.36
N LYS A 384 -8.44 -0.26 13.21
CA LYS A 384 -9.54 0.03 12.28
C LYS A 384 -10.88 -0.20 12.97
N GLN A 385 -11.10 -1.36 13.59
CA GLN A 385 -12.38 -1.65 14.22
C GLN A 385 -12.72 -0.70 15.38
N GLN A 386 -11.69 -0.19 16.08
CA GLN A 386 -11.84 0.76 17.19
C GLN A 386 -11.92 2.23 16.74
N GLY A 387 -11.52 2.53 15.50
CA GLY A 387 -11.41 3.89 14.94
C GLY A 387 -12.39 4.23 13.81
N GLU A 388 -12.99 3.25 13.13
CA GLU A 388 -13.88 3.48 11.98
C GLU A 388 -15.24 4.10 12.37
N ALA A 389 -15.72 3.87 13.60
CA ALA A 389 -16.85 4.56 14.20
C ALA A 389 -16.78 4.49 15.73
N ALA A 390 -17.25 5.53 16.42
CA ALA A 390 -17.47 5.49 17.86
C ALA A 390 -18.83 4.82 18.15
N VAL A 391 -18.79 3.58 18.64
CA VAL A 391 -19.99 2.85 19.05
C VAL A 391 -20.30 3.18 20.50
N VAL A 392 -21.44 3.83 20.73
CA VAL A 392 -21.93 4.24 22.06
C VAL A 392 -23.15 3.40 22.39
N CYS A 393 -23.14 2.77 23.57
CA CYS A 393 -24.23 1.94 24.07
C CYS A 393 -24.68 2.41 25.45
N GLY A 394 -25.94 2.14 25.79
CA GLY A 394 -26.48 2.40 27.13
C GLY A 394 -27.86 1.77 27.34
N THR A 395 -28.30 1.74 28.60
CA THR A 395 -29.63 1.19 28.98
C THR A 395 -30.80 2.15 28.71
N GLN A 396 -30.53 3.42 28.43
CA GLN A 396 -31.52 4.44 28.11
C GLN A 396 -31.45 4.85 26.63
N ASP A 397 -32.61 4.89 25.97
CA ASP A 397 -32.74 5.30 24.57
C ASP A 397 -32.72 6.83 24.45
N ALA A 398 -31.52 7.39 24.48
CA ALA A 398 -31.21 8.80 24.25
C ALA A 398 -30.47 9.01 22.91
N ASN A 399 -30.13 10.26 22.56
CA ASN A 399 -29.37 10.58 21.35
C ASN A 399 -28.14 11.44 21.69
N PRO A 400 -26.94 10.86 21.90
CA PRO A 400 -26.63 9.42 21.87
C PRO A 400 -27.22 8.63 23.07
N PRO A 401 -27.26 7.28 23.03
CA PRO A 401 -27.72 6.45 24.16
C PRO A 401 -26.95 6.76 25.45
N THR A 402 -27.63 6.64 26.59
CA THR A 402 -27.07 6.95 27.91
C THR A 402 -27.38 5.84 28.92
N GLY A 403 -26.80 5.96 30.12
CA GLY A 403 -26.94 4.98 31.19
C GLY A 403 -25.94 3.84 31.06
N ASP A 404 -25.86 3.05 32.12
CA ASP A 404 -24.86 1.99 32.26
C ASP A 404 -24.94 0.95 31.14
N ALA A 405 -23.77 0.50 30.69
CA ALA A 405 -23.58 -0.55 29.71
C ALA A 405 -22.77 -1.73 30.26
N GLU A 406 -22.25 -1.66 31.47
CA GLU A 406 -21.39 -2.68 32.08
C GLU A 406 -22.18 -3.55 33.06
N ASP A 407 -21.73 -4.79 33.23
CA ASP A 407 -22.27 -5.77 34.20
C ASP A 407 -23.80 -5.91 34.29
N LEU A 408 -24.46 -5.66 33.15
CA LEU A 408 -25.90 -5.59 33.09
C LEU A 408 -26.52 -6.97 33.37
N PRO A 409 -27.63 -7.05 34.14
CA PRO A 409 -28.34 -8.31 34.36
C PRO A 409 -28.84 -8.95 33.06
N ALA A 410 -28.94 -10.28 33.04
CA ALA A 410 -29.53 -11.01 31.94
C ALA A 410 -30.98 -10.54 31.65
N GLY A 411 -31.32 -10.34 30.38
CA GLY A 411 -32.62 -9.83 29.94
C GLY A 411 -32.71 -8.30 29.86
N THR A 412 -31.66 -7.58 30.25
CA THR A 412 -31.59 -6.11 30.12
C THR A 412 -31.61 -5.70 28.65
N THR A 413 -32.29 -4.59 28.38
CA THR A 413 -32.36 -3.99 27.04
C THR A 413 -31.29 -2.92 26.89
N VAL A 414 -30.53 -2.99 25.80
CA VAL A 414 -29.43 -2.06 25.50
C VAL A 414 -29.70 -1.37 24.17
N TYR A 415 -29.39 -0.08 24.10
CA TYR A 415 -29.50 0.77 22.92
C TYR A 415 -28.11 1.19 22.47
N CYS A 416 -27.79 1.01 21.19
CA CYS A 416 -26.49 1.43 20.65
C CYS A 416 -26.62 2.27 19.38
N GLN A 417 -25.69 3.19 19.19
CA GLN A 417 -25.51 3.99 17.99
C GLN A 417 -24.03 3.98 17.57
N ALA A 418 -23.76 4.17 16.28
CA ALA A 418 -22.38 4.28 15.78
C ALA A 418 -22.17 5.63 15.10
N ILE A 419 -21.36 6.47 15.72
CA ILE A 419 -21.00 7.79 15.19
C ILE A 419 -19.80 7.61 14.26
N ALA A 420 -20.02 7.79 12.97
CA ALA A 420 -19.03 7.57 11.91
C ALA A 420 -18.86 8.84 11.07
N LEU A 421 -17.68 9.07 10.49
CA LEU A 421 -17.45 10.23 9.61
C LEU A 421 -18.24 10.16 8.30
N GLU A 422 -18.57 8.94 7.86
CA GLU A 422 -19.20 8.67 6.57
C GLU A 422 -20.71 8.40 6.69
N THR A 423 -21.46 8.77 5.65
CA THR A 423 -22.89 8.43 5.58
C THR A 423 -23.07 6.99 5.08
N PRO A 424 -23.75 6.10 5.84
CA PRO A 424 -23.88 4.69 5.47
C PRO A 424 -24.94 4.46 4.38
N LEU A 425 -24.63 3.57 3.43
CA LEU A 425 -25.57 2.97 2.48
C LEU A 425 -26.23 1.71 3.05
N THR A 426 -25.52 0.97 3.90
CA THR A 426 -26.02 -0.23 4.59
C THR A 426 -25.55 -0.19 6.04
N ALA A 427 -26.29 -0.82 6.93
CA ALA A 427 -25.87 -1.07 8.32
C ALA A 427 -26.38 -2.45 8.74
N ALA A 428 -25.58 -3.18 9.51
CA ALA A 428 -25.90 -4.49 10.05
C ALA A 428 -25.26 -4.63 11.43
N TRP A 429 -26.08 -4.68 12.47
CA TRP A 429 -25.68 -4.89 13.84
C TRP A 429 -25.77 -6.36 14.23
N THR A 430 -24.82 -6.78 15.05
CA THR A 430 -24.73 -8.11 15.65
C THR A 430 -24.38 -7.99 17.13
N ILE A 431 -24.71 -9.01 17.91
CA ILE A 431 -24.35 -9.13 19.32
C ILE A 431 -24.01 -10.60 19.60
N SER A 432 -22.88 -10.88 20.25
CA SER A 432 -22.42 -12.25 20.50
C SER A 432 -23.10 -12.86 21.74
N ASN A 433 -23.35 -12.05 22.76
CA ASN A 433 -23.94 -12.43 24.05
C ASN A 433 -25.41 -12.00 24.19
N GLY A 434 -26.14 -11.85 23.10
CA GLY A 434 -27.53 -11.42 23.16
C GLY A 434 -28.33 -11.67 21.90
N SER A 435 -29.37 -10.88 21.71
CA SER A 435 -30.18 -10.90 20.49
C SER A 435 -30.57 -9.49 20.05
N VAL A 436 -30.61 -9.28 18.74
CA VAL A 436 -31.08 -8.03 18.13
C VAL A 436 -32.61 -7.99 18.21
N VAL A 437 -33.16 -6.93 18.79
CA VAL A 437 -34.60 -6.72 18.99
C VAL A 437 -35.18 -5.83 17.90
N ALA A 438 -34.58 -4.66 17.66
CA ALA A 438 -35.07 -3.67 16.71
C ALA A 438 -33.92 -2.89 16.05
N TYR A 439 -34.20 -2.30 14.88
CA TYR A 439 -33.31 -1.41 14.14
C TYR A 439 -31.91 -1.94 13.75
N GLY A 440 -31.62 -3.24 13.95
CA GLY A 440 -30.31 -3.80 13.65
C GLY A 440 -29.87 -3.78 12.19
N THR A 441 -30.72 -3.38 11.23
CA THR A 441 -30.30 -3.13 9.84
C THR A 441 -30.60 -1.70 9.36
N SER A 442 -30.93 -0.79 10.27
CA SER A 442 -31.34 0.57 9.93
C SER A 442 -30.11 1.47 9.76
N THR A 443 -29.99 2.12 8.60
CA THR A 443 -28.92 3.11 8.36
C THR A 443 -29.06 4.37 9.21
N SER A 444 -30.20 4.59 9.88
CA SER A 444 -30.38 5.70 10.82
C SER A 444 -29.65 5.52 12.15
N THR A 445 -29.07 4.34 12.39
CA THR A 445 -28.31 3.99 13.61
C THR A 445 -26.81 4.21 13.49
N VAL A 446 -26.35 4.56 12.28
CA VAL A 446 -24.94 4.76 11.94
C VAL A 446 -24.80 6.05 11.14
N GLY A 447 -23.72 6.79 11.33
CA GLY A 447 -23.36 7.95 10.50
C GLY A 447 -22.86 9.13 11.32
N PRO A 448 -22.70 10.32 10.71
CA PRO A 448 -22.16 11.48 11.42
C PRO A 448 -23.11 12.04 12.50
N ASP A 449 -24.40 11.81 12.33
CA ASP A 449 -25.48 12.23 13.23
C ASP A 449 -26.59 11.16 13.21
N PRO A 450 -26.39 10.01 13.90
CA PRO A 450 -27.41 8.97 13.98
C PRO A 450 -28.65 9.51 14.70
N THR A 451 -29.83 9.02 14.30
CA THR A 451 -31.14 9.53 14.78
C THR A 451 -32.02 8.44 15.40
N ALA A 452 -31.51 7.20 15.47
CA ALA A 452 -32.18 6.08 16.10
C ALA A 452 -31.12 5.13 16.67
N SER A 453 -31.51 4.35 17.68
CA SER A 453 -30.63 3.36 18.32
C SER A 453 -30.97 1.94 17.88
N ALA A 454 -29.96 1.12 17.61
CA ALA A 454 -30.11 -0.32 17.49
C ALA A 454 -30.42 -0.91 18.88
N GLN A 455 -31.41 -1.78 18.97
CA GLN A 455 -31.89 -2.30 20.25
C GLN A 455 -31.54 -3.78 20.39
N PHE A 456 -30.99 -4.14 21.55
CA PHE A 456 -30.55 -5.49 21.88
C PHE A 456 -31.14 -5.95 23.22
N THR A 457 -31.16 -7.26 23.44
CA THR A 457 -31.42 -7.85 24.75
C THR A 457 -30.31 -8.83 25.09
N LEU A 458 -29.70 -8.65 26.26
CA LEU A 458 -28.64 -9.51 26.80
C LEU A 458 -29.19 -10.88 27.20
N SER A 459 -28.45 -11.94 26.89
CA SER A 459 -28.84 -13.33 27.20
C SER A 459 -28.22 -13.86 28.50
N PRO A 460 -26.88 -13.82 28.70
CA PRO A 460 -26.26 -13.83 30.01
C PRO A 460 -26.18 -12.40 30.59
N ALA A 461 -25.83 -12.29 31.87
CA ALA A 461 -25.42 -11.00 32.45
C ALA A 461 -24.01 -10.64 31.96
N GLY A 462 -23.67 -9.34 31.97
CA GLY A 462 -22.37 -8.79 31.55
C GLY A 462 -22.50 -7.66 30.52
N THR A 463 -21.36 -7.16 30.04
CA THR A 463 -21.24 -6.07 29.06
C THR A 463 -21.68 -6.49 27.64
N PRO A 464 -22.42 -5.68 26.89
CA PRO A 464 -22.93 -6.01 25.55
C PRO A 464 -21.81 -6.05 24.50
N ASP A 465 -21.54 -7.24 23.97
CA ASP A 465 -20.53 -7.44 22.92
C ASP A 465 -21.15 -7.26 21.54
N VAL A 466 -21.32 -5.99 21.16
CA VAL A 466 -21.96 -5.57 19.91
C VAL A 466 -20.94 -5.21 18.83
N GLN A 467 -21.31 -5.47 17.58
CA GLN A 467 -20.55 -5.05 16.41
C GLN A 467 -21.49 -4.55 15.34
N VAL A 468 -21.08 -3.49 14.62
CA VAL A 468 -21.78 -2.97 13.45
C VAL A 468 -20.90 -3.09 12.22
N THR A 469 -21.48 -3.59 11.13
CA THR A 469 -20.89 -3.54 9.79
C THR A 469 -21.71 -2.56 8.94
N PHE A 470 -21.05 -1.60 8.29
CA PHE A 470 -21.71 -0.65 7.41
C PHE A 470 -20.90 -0.40 6.13
N THR A 471 -21.57 0.02 5.06
CA THR A 471 -20.91 0.39 3.80
C THR A 471 -21.05 1.89 3.57
N ASP A 472 -19.96 2.59 3.27
CA ASP A 472 -19.98 4.04 3.00
C ASP A 472 -20.53 4.37 1.60
N SER A 473 -20.59 5.67 1.28
CA SER A 473 -21.03 6.17 -0.03
C SER A 473 -20.10 5.79 -1.20
N ASN A 474 -18.85 5.39 -0.93
CA ASN A 474 -17.86 4.95 -1.91
C ASN A 474 -17.92 3.42 -2.15
N GLY A 475 -18.73 2.68 -1.39
CA GLY A 475 -18.81 1.23 -1.46
C GLY A 475 -17.79 0.49 -0.60
N LYS A 476 -17.03 1.18 0.27
CA LYS A 476 -16.12 0.56 1.24
C LYS A 476 -16.92 0.01 2.42
N THR A 477 -16.61 -1.21 2.86
CA THR A 477 -17.19 -1.80 4.08
C THR A 477 -16.32 -1.47 5.28
N HIS A 478 -16.99 -1.12 6.37
CA HIS A 478 -16.42 -0.77 7.67
C HIS A 478 -17.03 -1.69 8.73
N VAL A 479 -16.24 -2.04 9.73
CA VAL A 479 -16.66 -2.81 10.89
C VAL A 479 -16.25 -2.01 12.12
N ALA A 480 -17.15 -1.83 13.08
CA ALA A 480 -16.89 -1.11 14.31
C ALA A 480 -17.51 -1.84 15.51
N SER A 481 -16.89 -1.69 16.67
CA SER A 481 -17.36 -2.20 17.97
C SER A 481 -17.14 -1.12 19.04
N PRO A 482 -17.74 -1.25 20.25
CA PRO A 482 -17.43 -0.40 21.39
C PRO A 482 -15.92 -0.29 21.60
N ARG A 483 -15.50 0.90 22.05
CA ARG A 483 -14.12 1.15 22.42
C ARG A 483 -13.79 0.32 23.65
N PHE A 484 -12.61 -0.29 23.71
CA PHE A 484 -12.14 -0.88 24.97
C PHE A 484 -12.00 0.24 26.01
N SER A 485 -12.40 -0.02 27.24
CA SER A 485 -12.31 0.94 28.36
C SER A 485 -11.13 0.62 29.28
N THR A 486 -10.78 -0.66 29.42
CA THR A 486 -9.73 -1.13 30.33
C THR A 486 -8.57 -1.84 29.62
N ALA A 487 -7.47 -2.00 30.35
CA ALA A 487 -6.31 -2.77 29.91
C ALA A 487 -6.63 -4.26 29.67
N SER A 488 -7.49 -4.86 30.50
CA SER A 488 -7.96 -6.24 30.32
C SER A 488 -8.73 -6.38 29.01
N GLU A 489 -9.65 -5.45 28.74
CA GLU A 489 -10.43 -5.45 27.50
C GLU A 489 -9.57 -5.28 26.26
N LEU A 490 -8.56 -4.39 26.30
CA LEU A 490 -7.61 -4.27 25.20
C LEU A 490 -6.90 -5.61 24.94
N GLY A 491 -6.44 -6.28 25.99
CA GLY A 491 -5.84 -7.62 25.87
C GLY A 491 -6.78 -8.62 25.18
N ALA A 492 -8.06 -8.60 25.54
CA ALA A 492 -9.09 -9.42 24.90
C ALA A 492 -9.30 -9.05 23.43
N LYS A 493 -9.36 -7.74 23.09
CA LYS A 493 -9.55 -7.27 21.70
C LYS A 493 -8.35 -7.56 20.81
N LEU A 494 -7.12 -7.49 21.33
CA LEU A 494 -5.91 -7.92 20.62
C LEU A 494 -6.02 -9.41 20.27
N SER A 495 -6.45 -10.25 21.20
CA SER A 495 -6.64 -11.69 20.97
C SER A 495 -7.78 -11.97 19.97
N GLU A 496 -8.96 -11.36 20.16
CA GLU A 496 -10.17 -11.64 19.39
C GLU A 496 -10.13 -11.06 17.97
N ILE A 497 -9.77 -9.78 17.82
CA ILE A 497 -9.80 -9.06 16.54
C ILE A 497 -8.46 -9.21 15.82
N GLY A 498 -7.35 -9.05 16.56
CA GLY A 498 -6.01 -9.21 16.01
C GLY A 498 -5.70 -10.66 15.64
N GLY A 499 -6.28 -11.63 16.35
CA GLY A 499 -6.03 -13.05 16.09
C GLY A 499 -4.66 -13.51 16.58
N PHE A 500 -4.08 -12.84 17.58
CA PHE A 500 -2.85 -13.26 18.22
C PHE A 500 -3.04 -14.61 18.91
N ASP A 501 -2.09 -15.54 18.71
CA ASP A 501 -2.11 -16.86 19.35
C ASP A 501 -2.03 -16.75 20.87
N THR A 502 -1.31 -15.73 21.36
CA THR A 502 -1.18 -15.45 22.79
C THR A 502 -1.02 -13.94 22.99
N VAL A 503 -1.79 -13.41 23.94
CA VAL A 503 -1.67 -12.05 24.48
C VAL A 503 -1.49 -12.17 25.99
N GLU A 504 -0.34 -11.78 26.51
CA GLU A 504 -0.09 -11.73 27.96
C GLU A 504 -0.02 -10.27 28.42
N THR A 505 -1.00 -9.86 29.23
CA THR A 505 -1.01 -8.52 29.85
C THR A 505 -0.31 -8.57 31.21
N SER A 506 0.55 -7.60 31.49
CA SER A 506 1.27 -7.51 32.78
C SER A 506 1.57 -6.07 33.18
N TYR A 507 1.50 -5.79 34.49
CA TYR A 507 1.88 -4.51 35.08
C TYR A 507 3.09 -4.66 36.02
N ASP A 508 4.12 -3.82 35.86
CA ASP A 508 5.25 -3.70 36.78
C ASP A 508 5.19 -2.36 37.56
N PRO A 509 4.85 -2.37 38.87
CA PRO A 509 4.77 -1.16 39.68
C PRO A 509 6.13 -0.50 39.96
N ALA A 510 7.27 -1.15 39.70
CA ALA A 510 8.60 -0.55 39.90
C ALA A 510 9.00 0.38 38.75
N THR A 511 8.43 0.16 37.56
CA THR A 511 8.68 0.95 36.34
C THR A 511 7.42 1.60 35.78
N TYR A 512 6.27 1.42 36.44
CA TYR A 512 4.96 1.88 35.98
C TYR A 512 4.60 1.36 34.58
N ALA A 513 5.09 0.17 34.22
CA ALA A 513 5.00 -0.35 32.86
C ALA A 513 3.83 -1.32 32.73
N LEU A 514 2.84 -0.96 31.93
CA LEU A 514 1.79 -1.86 31.44
C LEU A 514 2.23 -2.45 30.10
N THR A 515 2.23 -3.77 29.98
CA THR A 515 2.78 -4.48 28.82
C THR A 515 1.82 -5.51 28.26
N TYR A 516 1.84 -5.67 26.95
CA TYR A 516 1.11 -6.68 26.18
C TYR A 516 2.12 -7.46 25.35
N ARG A 517 2.43 -8.69 25.78
CA ARG A 517 3.28 -9.60 25.01
C ARG A 517 2.43 -10.29 23.95
N LEU A 518 2.74 -10.00 22.70
CA LEU A 518 2.02 -10.47 21.52
C LEU A 518 2.82 -11.56 20.85
N VAL A 519 2.20 -12.73 20.70
CA VAL A 519 2.76 -13.86 19.97
C VAL A 519 1.80 -14.24 18.86
N GLU A 520 2.34 -14.32 17.64
CA GLU A 520 1.58 -14.70 16.45
C GLU A 520 2.38 -15.69 15.63
N ARG A 521 1.70 -16.71 15.10
CA ARG A 521 2.23 -17.58 14.06
C ARG A 521 1.18 -17.82 12.99
N THR A 522 1.33 -17.15 11.86
CA THR A 522 0.37 -17.20 10.75
C THR A 522 0.98 -17.84 9.50
N ASN A 523 0.09 -18.34 8.63
CA ASN A 523 0.42 -18.81 7.29
C ASN A 523 -0.29 -17.89 6.28
N PRO A 524 0.37 -16.80 5.84
CA PRO A 524 -0.17 -15.89 4.84
C PRO A 524 -0.64 -16.61 3.57
N ALA A 525 -1.66 -16.05 2.91
CA ALA A 525 -2.06 -16.55 1.62
C ALA A 525 -0.96 -16.29 0.58
N ALA A 526 -0.70 -17.28 -0.27
CA ALA A 526 0.29 -17.13 -1.33
C ALA A 526 -0.04 -15.95 -2.25
N SER A 527 0.97 -15.14 -2.58
CA SER A 527 0.85 -13.97 -3.44
C SER A 527 1.53 -14.20 -4.80
N SER A 528 1.19 -13.35 -5.77
CA SER A 528 1.80 -13.36 -7.10
C SER A 528 2.88 -12.30 -7.21
N ALA A 529 4.05 -12.68 -7.73
CA ALA A 529 5.16 -11.77 -8.04
C ALA A 529 5.50 -11.83 -9.54
N ASN A 530 5.91 -10.70 -10.12
CA ASN A 530 6.33 -10.63 -11.52
C ASN A 530 7.83 -10.91 -11.67
N LEU A 531 8.18 -11.66 -12.72
CA LEU A 531 9.57 -11.91 -13.07
C LEU A 531 10.23 -10.66 -13.65
N ASP A 532 11.46 -10.40 -13.24
CA ASP A 532 12.33 -9.33 -13.76
C ASP A 532 13.76 -9.85 -13.97
N PHE A 533 14.00 -10.45 -15.14
CA PHE A 533 15.35 -10.86 -15.55
C PHE A 533 16.13 -9.72 -16.20
N SER A 534 15.45 -8.85 -16.96
CA SER A 534 16.02 -7.66 -17.60
C SER A 534 17.38 -7.96 -18.25
N SER A 535 18.46 -7.32 -17.78
CA SER A 535 19.83 -7.53 -18.24
C SER A 535 20.71 -8.22 -17.18
N GLN A 536 20.12 -8.86 -16.18
CA GLN A 536 20.87 -9.48 -15.06
C GLN A 536 21.76 -10.65 -15.52
N LEU A 537 21.46 -11.28 -16.66
CA LEU A 537 22.26 -12.38 -17.23
C LEU A 537 23.32 -11.90 -18.25
N HIS A 538 23.37 -10.59 -18.53
CA HIS A 538 24.11 -10.04 -19.66
C HIS A 538 25.60 -10.31 -19.62
N ALA A 539 26.26 -10.13 -18.47
CA ALA A 539 27.72 -10.20 -18.36
C ALA A 539 28.29 -11.55 -18.86
N GLU A 540 27.65 -12.67 -18.48
CA GLU A 540 28.14 -14.01 -18.83
C GLU A 540 27.53 -14.56 -20.12
N THR A 541 26.32 -14.13 -20.49
CA THR A 541 25.56 -14.72 -21.60
C THR A 541 25.43 -13.82 -22.83
N GLY A 542 25.55 -12.50 -22.69
CA GLY A 542 25.23 -11.52 -23.73
C GLY A 542 23.73 -11.31 -23.95
N MET A 543 22.87 -11.95 -23.15
CA MET A 543 21.42 -11.78 -23.24
C MET A 543 20.96 -10.50 -22.56
N ILE A 544 20.10 -9.75 -23.26
CA ILE A 544 19.52 -8.49 -22.80
C ILE A 544 18.00 -8.49 -22.96
N GLY A 545 17.34 -7.70 -22.13
CA GLY A 545 15.90 -7.45 -22.24
C GLY A 545 15.04 -8.69 -22.02
N LEU A 546 15.49 -9.63 -21.19
CA LEU A 546 14.72 -10.82 -20.84
C LEU A 546 13.47 -10.41 -20.05
N SER A 547 12.31 -10.62 -20.64
CA SER A 547 11.02 -10.28 -20.07
C SER A 547 10.04 -11.43 -20.21
N SER A 548 9.10 -11.54 -19.27
CA SER A 548 8.06 -12.57 -19.32
C SER A 548 7.08 -12.29 -20.46
N THR A 549 6.80 -13.29 -21.28
CA THR A 549 5.87 -13.23 -22.43
C THR A 549 4.45 -13.61 -22.07
N VAL A 550 4.31 -14.23 -20.90
CA VAL A 550 3.07 -14.67 -20.28
C VAL A 550 2.77 -13.76 -19.09
N THR A 551 1.50 -13.55 -18.77
CA THR A 551 1.06 -12.93 -17.50
C THR A 551 1.34 -13.82 -16.28
N ASP A 552 2.18 -14.85 -16.44
CA ASP A 552 2.45 -15.81 -15.40
C ASP A 552 3.30 -15.15 -14.32
N SER A 553 2.74 -15.15 -13.11
CA SER A 553 3.39 -14.69 -11.91
C SER A 553 4.03 -15.88 -11.20
N VAL A 554 5.15 -15.61 -10.53
CA VAL A 554 5.72 -16.54 -9.57
C VAL A 554 4.83 -16.53 -8.34
N LEU A 555 4.46 -17.72 -7.87
CA LEU A 555 3.75 -17.86 -6.61
C LEU A 555 4.78 -17.72 -5.48
N VAL A 556 4.57 -16.73 -4.61
CA VAL A 556 5.32 -16.52 -3.37
C VAL A 556 4.45 -17.03 -2.23
N ASP A 557 4.74 -18.23 -1.75
CA ASP A 557 4.04 -18.86 -0.63
C ASP A 557 4.94 -18.84 0.61
N VAL A 558 4.69 -17.88 1.51
CA VAL A 558 5.38 -17.78 2.79
C VAL A 558 4.65 -18.65 3.80
N SER A 559 5.11 -19.89 3.95
CA SER A 559 4.34 -20.95 4.62
C SER A 559 4.15 -20.72 6.12
N THR A 560 5.06 -20.01 6.78
CA THR A 560 4.92 -19.63 8.19
C THR A 560 5.71 -18.37 8.51
N VAL A 561 5.00 -17.37 9.02
CA VAL A 561 5.52 -16.14 9.61
C VAL A 561 5.21 -16.16 11.10
N ALA A 562 6.19 -15.80 11.93
CA ALA A 562 6.01 -15.69 13.36
C ALA A 562 6.51 -14.33 13.85
N MET A 563 5.81 -13.79 14.84
CA MET A 563 6.13 -12.55 15.53
C MET A 563 6.07 -12.77 17.05
N THR A 564 7.03 -12.24 17.78
CA THR A 564 7.02 -12.23 19.25
C THR A 564 7.58 -10.91 19.73
N LEU A 565 6.69 -10.03 20.22
CA LEU A 565 7.02 -8.66 20.60
C LEU A 565 6.18 -8.23 21.80
N THR A 566 6.72 -7.33 22.61
CA THR A 566 5.96 -6.73 23.71
C THR A 566 5.69 -5.26 23.42
N PHE A 567 4.42 -4.90 23.31
CA PHE A 567 3.97 -3.51 23.30
C PHE A 567 3.85 -3.02 24.74
N GLY A 568 4.41 -1.86 25.06
CA GLY A 568 4.41 -1.32 26.41
C GLY A 568 3.96 0.13 26.48
N MET A 569 3.33 0.47 27.59
CA MET A 569 2.94 1.82 27.98
C MET A 569 3.43 2.14 29.40
N ILE A 570 3.92 3.36 29.60
CA ILE A 570 4.40 3.87 30.88
C ILE A 570 3.33 4.78 31.49
N LEU A 571 2.86 4.41 32.68
CA LEU A 571 1.71 5.00 33.40
C LEU A 571 2.10 6.08 34.42
N VAL A 572 3.25 6.74 34.26
CA VAL A 572 3.67 7.82 35.17
C VAL A 572 2.74 9.03 35.09
N GLU A 573 2.60 9.78 36.18
CA GLU A 573 1.85 11.05 36.21
C GLU A 573 2.43 12.05 35.20
N ASP A 574 3.72 12.40 35.37
CA ASP A 574 4.41 13.35 34.52
C ASP A 574 5.33 12.66 33.50
N VAL A 575 5.13 12.96 32.21
CA VAL A 575 5.97 12.43 31.12
C VAL A 575 7.45 12.85 31.22
N ILE A 576 7.78 13.83 32.07
CA ILE A 576 9.18 14.25 32.33
C ILE A 576 9.98 13.18 33.10
N ASP A 577 9.29 12.26 33.77
CA ASP A 577 9.92 11.15 34.48
C ASP A 577 10.44 10.06 33.53
N ILE A 578 10.05 10.13 32.26
CA ILE A 578 10.56 9.32 31.17
C ILE A 578 11.74 10.07 30.55
N THR A 579 12.90 9.42 30.42
CA THR A 579 14.07 10.03 29.78
C THR A 579 14.21 9.51 28.34
N PRO A 580 13.77 10.29 27.31
CA PRO A 580 13.96 9.90 25.92
C PRO A 580 15.42 10.02 25.46
N SER A 581 15.72 9.46 24.28
CA SER A 581 17.05 9.56 23.67
C SER A 581 17.37 10.97 23.18
N ASP A 582 16.35 11.77 22.90
CA ASP A 582 16.44 13.18 22.55
C ASP A 582 16.10 14.09 23.77
N PRO A 583 16.41 15.40 23.76
CA PRO A 583 16.14 16.26 24.92
C PRO A 583 14.68 16.75 25.00
N VAL A 584 13.76 16.22 24.19
CA VAL A 584 12.37 16.70 24.06
C VAL A 584 11.41 15.67 24.59
N THR A 585 10.79 15.96 25.74
CA THR A 585 9.74 15.15 26.33
C THR A 585 8.40 15.36 25.63
N SER A 586 7.67 14.28 25.38
CA SER A 586 6.35 14.24 24.74
C SER A 586 5.47 13.15 25.36
N THR A 587 4.16 13.29 25.25
CA THR A 587 3.21 12.22 25.60
C THR A 587 3.43 10.94 24.80
N LEU A 588 4.04 11.05 23.61
CA LEU A 588 4.44 9.90 22.80
C LEU A 588 5.57 9.07 23.41
N ASP A 589 6.30 9.62 24.40
CA ASP A 589 7.37 8.89 25.10
C ASP A 589 6.80 7.87 26.09
N ARG A 590 5.48 7.82 26.29
CA ARG A 590 4.82 6.78 27.10
C ARG A 590 4.93 5.39 26.46
N PHE A 591 5.10 5.29 25.14
CA PHE A 591 5.00 4.01 24.43
C PHE A 591 6.36 3.44 24.05
N PHE A 592 6.53 2.13 24.25
CA PHE A 592 7.78 1.43 23.96
C PHE A 592 7.54 0.04 23.36
N ILE A 593 8.59 -0.46 22.71
CA ILE A 593 8.73 -1.85 22.30
C ILE A 593 9.72 -2.50 23.26
N GLN A 594 9.31 -3.60 23.87
CA GLN A 594 10.22 -4.44 24.64
C GLN A 594 10.47 -5.75 23.90
N VAL A 595 11.75 -6.11 23.87
CA VAL A 595 12.29 -7.23 23.10
C VAL A 595 12.85 -8.30 24.03
N ASP A 596 12.82 -9.55 23.58
CA ASP A 596 13.34 -10.66 24.38
C ASP A 596 14.87 -10.64 24.40
N ASN A 597 15.48 -11.21 25.44
CA ASN A 597 16.93 -11.19 25.62
C ASN A 597 17.64 -12.17 24.65
N GLY A 598 17.84 -11.75 23.40
CA GLY A 598 18.86 -12.23 22.43
C GLY A 598 18.77 -13.66 21.90
N ASP A 599 17.98 -14.56 22.49
CA ASP A 599 17.82 -15.96 22.04
C ASP A 599 16.54 -16.17 21.22
N VAL A 600 15.67 -15.17 21.13
CA VAL A 600 14.40 -15.19 20.38
C VAL A 600 14.42 -14.01 19.43
N HIS A 601 14.09 -14.26 18.16
CA HIS A 601 13.97 -13.22 17.15
C HIS A 601 12.57 -12.62 17.19
N GLU A 602 12.47 -11.29 17.10
CA GLU A 602 11.18 -10.59 17.10
C GLU A 602 10.31 -10.96 15.89
N PHE A 603 10.97 -11.17 14.75
CA PHE A 603 10.33 -11.56 13.49
C PHE A 603 11.03 -12.74 12.86
N VAL A 604 10.25 -13.73 12.42
CA VAL A 604 10.77 -14.93 11.78
C VAL A 604 9.90 -15.31 10.59
N VAL A 605 10.52 -15.42 9.42
CA VAL A 605 9.97 -16.17 8.29
C VAL A 605 10.64 -17.54 8.30
N GLU A 606 9.90 -18.56 8.74
CA GLU A 606 10.48 -19.90 8.91
C GLU A 606 10.84 -20.54 7.58
N ASP A 607 9.95 -20.45 6.59
CA ASP A 607 10.12 -21.01 5.26
C ASP A 607 9.27 -20.24 4.24
N ALA A 608 9.74 -20.19 2.99
CA ALA A 608 8.92 -19.80 1.86
C ALA A 608 9.22 -20.70 0.67
N SER A 609 8.17 -21.06 -0.07
CA SER A 609 8.26 -21.77 -1.33
C SER A 609 8.01 -20.77 -2.45
N ILE A 610 9.08 -20.38 -3.13
CA ILE A 610 9.03 -19.45 -4.26
C ILE A 610 9.53 -20.18 -5.49
N GLY A 611 8.64 -20.41 -6.44
CA GLY A 611 8.97 -21.17 -7.65
C GLY A 611 8.03 -20.83 -8.80
N ALA A 612 8.58 -20.81 -10.00
CA ALA A 612 7.80 -20.73 -11.22
C ALA A 612 7.52 -22.15 -11.73
N GLN A 613 6.26 -22.51 -11.96
CA GLN A 613 5.94 -23.81 -12.57
C GLN A 613 6.31 -23.86 -14.05
N GLN A 614 6.35 -22.71 -14.73
CA GLN A 614 6.82 -22.53 -16.10
C GLN A 614 7.49 -21.15 -16.20
N LEU A 615 8.78 -21.11 -16.54
CA LEU A 615 9.42 -19.87 -16.98
C LEU A 615 9.32 -19.79 -18.51
N ASN A 616 8.86 -18.65 -19.02
CA ASN A 616 8.87 -18.35 -20.45
C ASN A 616 9.26 -16.88 -20.66
N LEU A 617 10.50 -16.67 -21.09
CA LEU A 617 11.08 -15.36 -21.27
C LEU A 617 11.41 -15.15 -22.74
N GLU A 618 11.23 -13.94 -23.24
CA GLU A 618 11.77 -13.48 -24.52
C GLU A 618 12.80 -12.39 -24.26
N GLY A 619 13.87 -12.41 -25.04
CA GLY A 619 14.91 -11.40 -25.01
C GLY A 619 15.74 -11.44 -26.27
N ARG A 620 16.93 -10.84 -26.20
CA ARG A 620 17.82 -10.72 -27.37
C ARG A 620 19.24 -11.08 -27.00
N LEU A 621 19.97 -11.62 -27.97
CA LEU A 621 21.40 -11.85 -27.92
C LEU A 621 22.03 -11.28 -29.20
N GLY A 622 22.68 -10.12 -29.09
CA GLY A 622 23.08 -9.36 -30.27
C GLY A 622 21.87 -8.95 -31.13
N TYR A 623 21.88 -9.35 -32.40
CA TYR A 623 20.75 -9.15 -33.33
C TYR A 623 19.78 -10.34 -33.37
N LEU A 624 19.99 -11.36 -32.54
CA LEU A 624 19.17 -12.56 -32.51
C LEU A 624 18.11 -12.46 -31.43
N GLU A 625 16.86 -12.71 -31.77
CA GLU A 625 15.81 -12.93 -30.77
C GLU A 625 15.95 -14.33 -30.16
N VAL A 626 15.80 -14.42 -28.85
CA VAL A 626 15.92 -15.68 -28.10
C VAL A 626 14.73 -15.87 -27.17
N GLY A 627 14.18 -17.08 -27.16
CA GLY A 627 13.27 -17.57 -26.13
C GLY A 627 14.05 -18.34 -25.07
N ALA A 628 13.78 -18.09 -23.80
CA ALA A 628 14.36 -18.81 -22.67
C ALA A 628 13.26 -19.45 -21.83
N LEU A 629 13.19 -20.77 -21.90
CA LEU A 629 12.24 -21.59 -21.15
C LEU A 629 12.89 -22.14 -19.88
N GLY A 630 12.09 -22.32 -18.83
CA GLY A 630 12.51 -23.03 -17.63
C GLY A 630 13.01 -24.45 -17.94
N SER A 631 14.12 -24.85 -17.31
CA SER A 631 14.74 -26.16 -17.54
C SER A 631 15.39 -26.72 -16.28
N ALA A 632 14.67 -27.62 -15.62
CA ALA A 632 15.16 -28.45 -14.52
C ALA A 632 16.39 -29.30 -14.90
N ALA A 633 16.59 -29.59 -16.19
CA ALA A 633 17.79 -30.30 -16.66
C ALA A 633 19.01 -29.39 -16.72
N ALA A 634 18.82 -28.09 -16.95
CA ALA A 634 19.88 -27.08 -16.96
C ALA A 634 20.22 -26.60 -15.54
N ASN A 635 19.28 -26.66 -14.60
CA ASN A 635 19.55 -26.39 -13.19
C ASN A 635 20.43 -27.52 -12.62
N THR A 636 21.73 -27.25 -12.48
CA THR A 636 22.69 -28.26 -12.00
C THR A 636 22.63 -28.46 -10.47
N ALA A 637 21.94 -27.56 -9.76
CA ALA A 637 21.80 -27.58 -8.31
C ALA A 637 20.53 -28.31 -7.85
N ASN A 638 19.44 -28.29 -8.64
CA ASN A 638 18.17 -28.95 -8.28
C ASN A 638 17.35 -29.40 -9.51
N SER A 639 16.30 -30.21 -9.31
CA SER A 639 15.40 -30.70 -10.37
C SER A 639 14.20 -29.79 -10.67
N THR A 640 14.30 -28.50 -10.35
CA THR A 640 13.29 -27.47 -10.56
C THR A 640 13.80 -26.43 -11.57
N ASP A 641 12.92 -25.86 -12.37
CA ASP A 641 13.30 -24.86 -13.38
C ASP A 641 13.84 -23.57 -12.73
N PHE A 642 13.22 -23.15 -11.64
CA PHE A 642 13.56 -21.97 -10.86
C PHE A 642 13.04 -22.12 -9.44
N GLU A 643 13.87 -21.78 -8.47
CA GLU A 643 13.53 -21.93 -7.06
C GLU A 643 14.33 -20.95 -6.20
N ILE A 644 13.63 -20.28 -5.29
CA ILE A 644 14.20 -19.51 -4.19
C ILE A 644 13.75 -20.20 -2.90
N VAL A 645 14.72 -20.65 -2.10
CA VAL A 645 14.52 -21.43 -0.87
C VAL A 645 15.58 -21.09 0.16
N ARG A 646 15.46 -21.67 1.36
CA ARG A 646 16.49 -21.57 2.40
C ARG A 646 17.86 -22.06 1.94
N ALA A 647 18.90 -21.31 2.29
CA ALA A 647 20.28 -21.73 2.03
C ALA A 647 20.68 -22.89 2.97
N ASP A 648 20.42 -22.74 4.28
CA ASP A 648 20.48 -23.78 5.31
C ASP A 648 19.07 -24.15 5.80
N SER A 649 18.65 -25.40 5.58
CA SER A 649 17.34 -25.92 6.01
C SER A 649 17.11 -25.96 7.53
N THR A 650 18.16 -25.76 8.34
CA THR A 650 18.07 -25.77 9.80
C THR A 650 17.88 -24.38 10.42
N GLN A 651 18.00 -23.33 9.60
CA GLN A 651 17.81 -21.94 10.00
C GLN A 651 16.55 -21.37 9.33
N PRO A 652 15.86 -20.39 9.93
CA PRO A 652 14.76 -19.69 9.27
C PRO A 652 15.23 -19.01 7.98
N MET A 653 14.31 -18.67 7.08
CA MET A 653 14.61 -17.99 5.82
C MET A 653 14.99 -16.52 6.02
N LEU A 654 14.28 -15.83 6.92
CA LEU A 654 14.56 -14.46 7.34
C LEU A 654 14.32 -14.40 8.85
N THR A 655 15.23 -13.76 9.57
CA THR A 655 14.99 -13.29 10.93
C THR A 655 15.27 -11.81 11.00
N ALA A 656 14.53 -11.10 11.84
CA ALA A 656 14.83 -9.71 12.15
C ALA A 656 14.71 -9.47 13.65
N ASP A 657 15.69 -8.75 14.16
CA ASP A 657 15.84 -8.39 15.56
C ASP A 657 15.71 -6.88 15.72
N ILE A 658 15.05 -6.46 16.79
CA ILE A 658 14.98 -5.07 17.21
C ILE A 658 16.00 -4.83 18.33
N ALA A 659 17.01 -4.02 18.07
CA ALA A 659 18.00 -3.61 19.05
C ALA A 659 17.39 -2.60 20.05
N PRO A 660 17.39 -2.91 21.36
CA PRO A 660 16.87 -2.02 22.38
C PRO A 660 17.79 -0.82 22.60
N THR A 661 17.29 0.21 23.28
CA THR A 661 18.13 1.34 23.71
C THR A 661 19.20 0.85 24.68
N ALA A 662 20.45 1.27 24.45
CA ALA A 662 21.58 0.85 25.29
C ALA A 662 21.36 1.29 26.76
N GLY A 663 21.21 0.31 27.65
CA GLY A 663 20.93 0.54 29.06
C GLY A 663 19.44 0.54 29.44
N GLY A 664 18.52 0.36 28.48
CA GLY A 664 17.07 0.38 28.71
C GLY A 664 16.48 1.80 28.75
N ILE A 665 15.20 1.90 29.09
CA ILE A 665 14.46 3.17 29.19
C ILE A 665 14.41 3.58 30.67
N PRO A 666 14.98 4.73 31.07
CA PRO A 666 14.85 5.25 32.42
C PRO A 666 13.46 5.83 32.68
N VAL A 667 12.81 5.34 33.74
CA VAL A 667 11.52 5.81 34.26
C VAL A 667 11.65 6.02 35.76
N SER A 668 11.54 7.26 36.22
CA SER A 668 11.62 7.64 37.66
C SER A 668 12.87 7.10 38.38
N GLY A 669 13.97 6.89 37.65
CA GLY A 669 15.23 6.34 38.17
C GLY A 669 15.36 4.81 38.15
N THR A 670 14.30 4.07 37.77
CA THR A 670 14.32 2.63 37.47
C THR A 670 14.46 2.43 35.95
N LEU A 671 14.97 1.28 35.50
CA LEU A 671 15.18 1.00 34.07
C LEU A 671 14.22 -0.08 33.59
N ILE A 672 13.49 0.18 32.50
CA ILE A 672 12.85 -0.85 31.71
C ILE A 672 13.92 -1.48 30.81
N SER A 673 14.34 -2.70 31.13
CA SER A 673 15.38 -3.40 30.38
C SER A 673 14.89 -3.86 29.01
N ASN A 674 15.80 -3.92 28.02
CA ASN A 674 15.55 -4.42 26.67
C ASN A 674 14.37 -3.74 25.98
N ALA A 675 14.28 -2.43 26.14
CA ALA A 675 13.21 -1.65 25.53
C ALA A 675 13.76 -0.48 24.72
N VAL A 676 12.99 -0.05 23.74
CA VAL A 676 13.20 1.15 22.92
C VAL A 676 11.88 1.92 22.85
N LEU A 677 11.91 3.23 23.05
CA LEU A 677 10.73 4.08 22.88
C LEU A 677 10.27 4.02 21.42
N ILE A 678 8.96 3.91 21.18
CA ILE A 678 8.43 3.82 19.81
C ILE A 678 8.79 5.07 19.00
N ARG A 679 8.77 6.25 19.64
CA ARG A 679 9.21 7.49 19.00
C ARG A 679 10.68 7.44 18.60
N ASP A 680 11.57 7.00 19.49
CA ASP A 680 13.01 6.87 19.19
C ASP A 680 13.24 5.87 18.05
N PHE A 681 12.53 4.75 18.07
CA PHE A 681 12.56 3.74 17.02
C PHE A 681 12.11 4.32 15.67
N LEU A 682 11.01 5.06 15.63
CA LEU A 682 10.49 5.68 14.40
C LEU A 682 11.42 6.76 13.83
N LEU A 683 12.15 7.47 14.70
CA LEU A 683 13.14 8.48 14.29
C LEU A 683 14.48 7.89 13.81
N GLY A 684 14.79 6.64 14.19
CA GLY A 684 16.10 6.03 14.00
C GLY A 684 16.08 4.57 13.52
N SER A 685 15.01 4.11 12.87
CA SER A 685 14.73 2.67 12.65
C SER A 685 15.88 1.86 12.04
N GLY A 686 16.63 2.43 11.09
CA GLY A 686 17.78 1.75 10.47
C GLY A 686 18.95 1.46 11.43
N GLN A 687 18.98 2.06 12.63
CA GLN A 687 19.93 1.76 13.72
C GLN A 687 19.41 0.67 14.66
N HIS A 688 18.10 0.44 14.65
CA HIS A 688 17.42 -0.45 15.59
C HIS A 688 17.02 -1.79 14.98
N VAL A 689 17.06 -1.97 13.67
CA VAL A 689 16.67 -3.24 13.03
C VAL A 689 17.88 -3.91 12.43
N SER A 690 18.12 -5.17 12.78
CA SER A 690 19.09 -6.03 12.13
C SER A 690 18.41 -7.29 11.61
N SER A 691 18.63 -7.62 10.34
CA SER A 691 18.09 -8.84 9.73
C SER A 691 19.18 -9.82 9.35
N THR A 692 18.86 -11.11 9.47
CA THR A 692 19.69 -12.21 8.95
C THR A 692 18.93 -12.91 7.83
N VAL A 693 19.55 -12.97 6.66
CA VAL A 693 18.96 -13.55 5.45
C VAL A 693 19.63 -14.89 5.18
N ASN A 694 18.84 -15.95 5.04
CA ASN A 694 19.30 -17.31 4.77
C ASN A 694 18.59 -17.85 3.52
N ILE A 695 18.78 -17.16 2.40
CA ILE A 695 18.10 -17.46 1.14
C ILE A 695 19.14 -17.83 0.08
N LYS A 696 18.86 -18.87 -0.70
CA LYS A 696 19.58 -19.19 -1.93
C LYS A 696 18.62 -19.20 -3.12
N MET A 697 19.17 -19.00 -4.30
CA MET A 697 18.42 -19.08 -5.56
C MET A 697 19.13 -20.01 -6.53
N THR A 698 18.37 -20.84 -7.21
CA THR A 698 18.89 -21.67 -8.31
C THR A 698 17.91 -21.65 -9.47
N GLY A 699 18.42 -21.74 -10.68
CA GLY A 699 17.59 -21.79 -11.88
C GLY A 699 18.31 -22.40 -13.06
N GLY A 700 17.53 -22.86 -14.03
CA GLY A 700 18.02 -23.38 -15.30
C GLY A 700 17.16 -22.85 -16.44
N LEU A 701 17.80 -22.34 -17.48
CA LEU A 701 17.16 -21.85 -18.70
C LEU A 701 17.58 -22.71 -19.88
N ALA A 702 16.63 -23.21 -20.66
CA ALA A 702 16.83 -23.69 -22.02
C ALA A 702 16.59 -22.53 -22.98
N VAL A 703 17.65 -22.07 -23.61
CA VAL A 703 17.62 -20.92 -24.52
C VAL A 703 17.57 -21.45 -25.96
N THR A 704 16.61 -20.96 -26.73
CA THR A 704 16.41 -21.30 -28.13
C THR A 704 16.29 -20.03 -28.97
N ALA A 705 16.86 -20.06 -30.16
CA ALA A 705 16.59 -19.07 -31.18
C ALA A 705 15.91 -19.77 -32.36
N GLU A 706 14.80 -19.23 -32.80
CA GLU A 706 14.00 -19.75 -33.92
C GLU A 706 14.12 -18.82 -35.14
N THR A 707 13.88 -19.34 -36.34
CA THR A 707 13.73 -18.52 -37.56
C THR A 707 12.25 -18.13 -37.74
N GLY A 708 11.89 -17.44 -38.83
CA GLY A 708 10.51 -17.02 -39.13
C GLY A 708 9.46 -18.14 -39.16
N ASP A 709 9.88 -19.41 -39.17
CA ASP A 709 9.05 -20.56 -38.82
C ASP A 709 9.43 -21.06 -37.41
N PRO A 710 8.54 -20.93 -36.40
CA PRO A 710 8.81 -21.31 -35.01
C PRO A 710 9.04 -22.82 -34.81
N SER A 711 8.80 -23.65 -35.83
CA SER A 711 9.16 -25.08 -35.79
C SER A 711 10.64 -25.36 -36.12
N THR A 712 11.39 -24.35 -36.58
CA THR A 712 12.79 -24.47 -36.99
C THR A 712 13.72 -23.76 -36.01
N VAL A 713 14.41 -24.56 -35.17
CA VAL A 713 15.41 -24.06 -34.22
C VAL A 713 16.72 -23.75 -34.94
N LEU A 714 17.12 -22.47 -34.97
CA LEU A 714 18.38 -22.00 -35.52
C LEU A 714 19.56 -22.38 -34.61
N ALA A 715 19.40 -22.17 -33.31
CA ALA A 715 20.41 -22.43 -32.29
C ALA A 715 19.74 -22.72 -30.94
N SER A 716 20.39 -23.54 -30.12
CA SER A 716 19.95 -23.82 -28.76
C SER A 716 21.13 -24.06 -27.81
N GLY A 717 20.90 -23.82 -26.53
CA GLY A 717 21.85 -24.04 -25.46
C GLY A 717 21.15 -23.94 -24.11
N THR A 718 21.91 -24.08 -23.03
CA THR A 718 21.38 -23.97 -21.67
C THR A 718 22.22 -23.03 -20.82
N VAL A 719 21.59 -22.40 -19.83
CA VAL A 719 22.22 -21.52 -18.86
C VAL A 719 21.79 -21.94 -17.46
N ALA A 720 22.75 -22.23 -16.59
CA ALA A 720 22.51 -22.47 -15.17
C ALA A 720 22.74 -21.18 -14.37
N ILE A 721 21.92 -20.96 -13.36
CA ILE A 721 22.01 -19.86 -12.40
C ILE A 721 22.12 -20.48 -11.01
N ASP A 722 23.19 -20.16 -10.29
CA ASP A 722 23.40 -20.60 -8.91
C ASP A 722 23.82 -19.42 -8.03
N TRP A 723 23.01 -19.12 -7.01
CA TRP A 723 23.30 -18.12 -6.01
C TRP A 723 23.16 -18.77 -4.62
N PRO A 724 24.24 -19.35 -4.09
CA PRO A 724 24.18 -20.22 -2.91
C PRO A 724 23.82 -19.49 -1.60
N ASP A 725 24.00 -18.17 -1.56
CA ASP A 725 23.61 -17.29 -0.45
C ASP A 725 23.35 -15.89 -1.03
N ILE A 726 22.13 -15.38 -0.96
CA ILE A 726 21.75 -14.06 -1.50
C ILE A 726 22.18 -12.92 -0.57
N SER A 727 22.45 -13.22 0.70
CA SER A 727 22.95 -12.21 1.64
C SER A 727 24.38 -11.76 1.32
N SER A 728 25.11 -12.53 0.50
CA SER A 728 26.50 -12.24 0.14
C SER A 728 26.85 -12.65 -1.30
N GLY A 729 27.74 -11.91 -1.95
CA GLY A 729 28.23 -12.25 -3.31
C GLY A 729 27.26 -11.92 -4.46
N GLN A 730 27.53 -12.49 -5.62
CA GLN A 730 26.76 -12.31 -6.87
C GLN A 730 26.35 -13.69 -7.42
N PRO A 731 25.26 -13.78 -8.21
CA PRO A 731 24.86 -15.04 -8.83
C PRO A 731 25.93 -15.54 -9.80
N VAL A 732 26.19 -16.85 -9.77
CA VAL A 732 27.08 -17.52 -10.71
C VAL A 732 26.27 -17.98 -11.91
N ILE A 733 26.53 -17.39 -13.06
CA ILE A 733 25.85 -17.71 -14.33
C ILE A 733 26.76 -18.60 -15.17
N THR A 734 26.31 -19.80 -15.50
CA THR A 734 27.11 -20.79 -16.25
C THR A 734 26.39 -21.23 -17.53
N PRO A 735 26.70 -20.61 -18.68
CA PRO A 735 26.25 -21.12 -19.98
C PRO A 735 26.94 -22.45 -20.33
N ASP A 736 26.23 -23.37 -20.98
CA ASP A 736 26.79 -24.63 -21.46
C ASP A 736 27.60 -24.45 -22.76
N ALA A 737 28.32 -25.51 -23.17
CA ALA A 737 29.12 -25.47 -24.39
C ALA A 737 28.28 -25.20 -25.64
N SER A 738 27.05 -25.74 -25.71
CA SER A 738 26.12 -25.51 -26.82
C SER A 738 25.71 -24.04 -26.91
N PHE A 739 25.43 -23.39 -25.79
CA PHE A 739 25.12 -21.97 -25.72
C PHE A 739 26.30 -21.13 -26.22
N ILE A 740 27.52 -21.42 -25.74
CA ILE A 740 28.72 -20.69 -26.15
C ILE A 740 29.00 -20.85 -27.65
N GLU A 741 28.90 -22.08 -28.17
CA GLU A 741 29.23 -22.38 -29.57
C GLU A 741 28.15 -21.94 -30.58
N ASN A 742 26.87 -22.01 -30.19
CA ASN A 742 25.76 -21.84 -31.13
C ASN A 742 24.97 -20.55 -30.93
N LEU A 743 24.85 -20.03 -29.70
CA LEU A 743 24.09 -18.81 -29.39
C LEU A 743 25.02 -17.62 -29.21
N LYS A 744 25.98 -17.67 -28.27
CA LYS A 744 26.90 -16.56 -27.95
C LYS A 744 27.70 -16.08 -29.17
N ALA A 745 27.88 -16.92 -30.18
CA ALA A 745 28.51 -16.56 -31.46
C ALA A 745 27.77 -15.46 -32.24
N PHE A 746 26.47 -15.24 -32.00
CA PHE A 746 25.69 -14.17 -32.61
C PHE A 746 25.91 -12.79 -31.97
N ASP A 747 26.48 -12.75 -30.76
CA ASP A 747 26.93 -11.53 -30.11
C ASP A 747 28.32 -11.13 -30.64
N LEU A 748 28.33 -10.58 -31.86
CA LEU A 748 29.55 -10.25 -32.60
C LEU A 748 30.38 -9.17 -31.93
N VAL A 749 29.71 -8.21 -31.30
CA VAL A 749 30.30 -7.11 -30.55
C VAL A 749 29.65 -7.13 -29.17
N PRO A 750 30.13 -8.04 -28.30
CA PRO A 750 29.60 -8.16 -26.96
C PRO A 750 29.86 -6.87 -26.19
N SER A 751 28.97 -6.59 -25.25
CA SER A 751 29.35 -5.63 -24.22
C SER A 751 30.44 -6.26 -23.37
N VAL A 752 31.36 -5.43 -22.90
CA VAL A 752 32.46 -5.89 -22.07
C VAL A 752 32.37 -5.19 -20.74
N THR A 753 32.32 -6.00 -19.68
CA THR A 753 32.49 -5.53 -18.32
C THR A 753 33.87 -5.91 -17.80
N GLY A 754 34.42 -5.09 -16.94
CA GLY A 754 35.71 -5.34 -16.29
C GLY A 754 35.90 -4.43 -15.10
N GLU A 755 37.11 -4.41 -14.58
CA GLU A 755 37.52 -3.58 -13.45
C GLU A 755 38.69 -2.70 -13.89
N HIS A 756 38.62 -1.42 -13.56
CA HIS A 756 39.73 -0.52 -13.77
C HIS A 756 40.85 -0.86 -12.80
N ASP A 757 41.97 -1.38 -13.29
CA ASP A 757 43.15 -1.71 -12.49
C ASP A 757 44.29 -0.70 -12.65
N GLY A 758 43.98 0.46 -13.24
CA GLY A 758 44.88 1.60 -13.38
C GLY A 758 45.09 2.36 -12.07
N ALA A 759 45.72 3.54 -12.18
CA ALA A 759 45.80 4.47 -11.05
C ALA A 759 44.46 5.17 -10.85
N SER A 760 44.18 5.61 -9.62
CA SER A 760 43.01 6.44 -9.35
C SER A 760 43.06 7.81 -10.03
N SER A 761 41.88 8.38 -10.27
CA SER A 761 41.67 9.68 -10.93
C SER A 761 42.22 9.77 -12.36
N GLU A 762 42.15 8.69 -13.13
CA GLU A 762 42.62 8.65 -14.52
C GLU A 762 41.50 9.05 -15.51
N THR A 763 41.86 9.74 -16.60
CA THR A 763 40.92 10.08 -17.69
C THR A 763 40.81 8.97 -18.74
N ALA A 764 41.42 7.81 -18.48
CA ALA A 764 41.40 6.68 -19.38
C ALA A 764 41.19 5.40 -18.60
N LEU A 765 40.30 4.55 -19.12
CA LEU A 765 40.07 3.23 -18.57
C LEU A 765 41.24 2.32 -18.94
N TYR A 766 41.86 1.71 -17.93
CA TYR A 766 42.88 0.67 -18.04
C TYR A 766 42.40 -0.63 -17.39
N ASP A 767 42.54 -1.75 -18.09
CA ASP A 767 42.28 -3.10 -17.58
C ASP A 767 43.38 -4.05 -18.11
N ALA A 768 44.30 -4.49 -17.25
CA ALA A 768 45.40 -5.38 -17.65
C ALA A 768 44.94 -6.81 -18.01
N ASP A 769 43.77 -7.23 -17.53
CA ASP A 769 43.20 -8.55 -17.77
C ASP A 769 42.38 -8.58 -19.08
N PHE A 770 41.99 -7.41 -19.61
CA PHE A 770 41.24 -7.30 -20.86
C PHE A 770 42.02 -6.67 -22.03
N ASP A 771 42.11 -7.37 -23.15
CA ASP A 771 42.69 -6.84 -24.40
C ASP A 771 41.59 -6.23 -25.29
N PHE A 772 41.41 -4.91 -25.20
CA PHE A 772 40.45 -4.14 -25.99
C PHE A 772 40.71 -4.20 -27.51
N SER A 773 41.95 -4.48 -27.95
CA SER A 773 42.24 -4.60 -29.38
C SER A 773 41.50 -5.77 -30.04
N THR A 774 41.08 -6.76 -29.25
CA THR A 774 40.32 -7.93 -29.71
C THR A 774 38.90 -7.61 -30.18
N LEU A 775 38.35 -6.45 -29.80
CA LEU A 775 37.01 -6.00 -30.18
C LEU A 775 36.98 -5.25 -31.53
N GLY A 776 38.15 -4.82 -32.02
CA GLY A 776 38.30 -4.08 -33.28
C GLY A 776 38.13 -2.56 -33.14
N GLU A 777 39.08 -1.81 -33.70
CA GLU A 777 39.17 -0.35 -33.57
C GLU A 777 37.97 0.40 -34.17
N GLN A 778 37.43 -0.06 -35.30
CA GLN A 778 36.25 0.55 -35.94
C GLN A 778 34.95 0.35 -35.17
N VAL A 779 34.94 -0.58 -34.22
CA VAL A 779 33.78 -0.93 -33.41
C VAL A 779 33.80 -0.18 -32.08
N LEU A 780 34.98 -0.02 -31.49
CA LEU A 780 35.16 0.64 -30.20
C LEU A 780 35.14 2.16 -30.29
N LEU A 781 35.65 2.79 -31.35
CA LEU A 781 35.61 4.25 -31.47
C LEU A 781 34.17 4.77 -31.52
N GLY A 782 33.80 5.59 -30.54
CA GLY A 782 32.45 6.12 -30.35
C GLY A 782 31.52 5.24 -29.50
N ALA A 783 31.96 4.04 -29.09
CA ALA A 783 31.22 3.18 -28.16
C ALA A 783 31.02 3.88 -26.81
N SER A 784 29.87 3.62 -26.18
CA SER A 784 29.58 4.17 -24.85
C SER A 784 30.31 3.32 -23.81
N VAL A 785 30.99 3.95 -22.86
CA VAL A 785 31.48 3.28 -21.66
C VAL A 785 30.74 3.89 -20.47
N THR A 786 30.27 3.04 -19.57
CA THR A 786 29.63 3.43 -18.33
C THR A 786 30.50 2.94 -17.18
N ASN A 787 30.83 3.82 -16.25
CA ASN A 787 31.33 3.44 -14.94
C ASN A 787 30.12 2.99 -14.10
N LEU A 788 30.10 1.71 -13.76
CA LEU A 788 29.04 1.08 -13.00
C LEU A 788 29.13 1.41 -11.50
N THR A 789 30.25 1.98 -11.04
CA THR A 789 30.44 2.39 -9.64
C THR A 789 29.69 3.70 -9.33
N ASP A 790 29.82 4.71 -10.18
CA ASP A 790 29.29 6.07 -9.97
C ASP A 790 28.18 6.46 -10.97
N GLY A 791 27.94 5.61 -11.97
CA GLY A 791 26.95 5.84 -13.03
C GLY A 791 27.40 6.80 -14.13
N SER A 792 28.67 7.22 -14.13
CA SER A 792 29.21 8.16 -15.12
C SER A 792 29.38 7.50 -16.48
N THR A 793 29.31 8.30 -17.56
CA THR A 793 29.38 7.77 -18.93
C THR A 793 30.27 8.59 -19.84
N CYS A 794 30.95 7.93 -20.77
CA CYS A 794 31.78 8.55 -21.80
C CYS A 794 31.57 7.86 -23.16
N ARG A 795 32.13 8.46 -24.21
CA ARG A 795 32.35 7.77 -25.49
C ARG A 795 33.83 7.55 -25.71
N VAL A 796 34.21 6.36 -26.15
CA VAL A 796 35.61 6.04 -26.50
C VAL A 796 36.06 6.95 -27.64
N THR A 797 37.07 7.78 -27.39
CA THR A 797 37.63 8.71 -28.38
C THR A 797 38.92 8.19 -28.99
N VAL A 798 39.66 7.37 -28.25
CA VAL A 798 40.92 6.78 -28.69
C VAL A 798 41.15 5.43 -28.00
N ILE A 799 41.83 4.52 -28.69
CA ILE A 799 42.31 3.26 -28.12
C ILE A 799 43.82 3.37 -28.06
N THR A 800 44.40 3.30 -26.86
CA THR A 800 45.85 3.49 -26.67
C THR A 800 46.48 2.18 -26.22
N GLY A 801 47.06 1.42 -27.16
CA GLY A 801 47.60 0.10 -26.86
C GLY A 801 46.52 -0.98 -26.77
N THR A 802 46.82 -2.10 -26.10
CA THR A 802 45.91 -3.25 -25.99
C THR A 802 44.96 -3.17 -24.79
N HIS A 803 45.33 -2.42 -23.74
CA HIS A 803 44.65 -2.44 -22.44
C HIS A 803 44.06 -1.09 -22.01
N THR A 804 44.08 -0.06 -22.87
CA THR A 804 43.64 1.29 -22.49
C THR A 804 42.63 1.86 -23.47
N LEU A 805 41.49 2.34 -22.95
CA LEU A 805 40.50 3.13 -23.66
C LEU A 805 40.55 4.58 -23.16
N GLY A 806 40.82 5.52 -24.06
CA GLY A 806 40.71 6.94 -23.77
C GLY A 806 39.26 7.39 -23.92
N CYS A 807 38.68 7.91 -22.86
CA CYS A 807 37.37 8.55 -22.87
C CYS A 807 37.21 9.48 -21.67
N ASP A 808 36.73 10.70 -21.88
CA ASP A 808 36.45 11.62 -20.78
C ASP A 808 35.03 11.35 -20.25
N LEU A 809 34.90 10.95 -18.97
CA LEU A 809 33.61 10.68 -18.32
C LEU A 809 32.86 11.99 -18.07
N SER A 810 31.53 11.94 -18.21
CA SER A 810 30.65 13.08 -17.98
C SER A 810 29.32 12.66 -17.36
N GLY A 811 28.91 13.38 -16.32
CA GLY A 811 27.66 13.13 -15.56
C GLY A 811 27.78 11.94 -14.60
N GLY A 812 26.92 11.89 -13.57
CA GLY A 812 26.93 10.90 -12.48
C GLY A 812 26.78 11.59 -11.11
N PRO A 813 25.99 11.06 -10.16
CA PRO A 813 25.99 11.53 -8.78
C PRO A 813 27.17 10.90 -8.03
N ASP A 814 28.16 11.71 -7.66
CA ASP A 814 29.25 11.28 -6.79
C ASP A 814 28.67 10.96 -5.40
N VAL A 815 28.54 9.66 -5.09
CA VAL A 815 27.94 9.17 -3.86
C VAL A 815 28.97 8.97 -2.74
N ASN A 816 30.26 9.15 -3.01
CA ASN A 816 31.32 8.91 -2.03
C ASN A 816 32.17 10.14 -1.69
N ASP A 817 32.05 11.25 -2.41
CA ASP A 817 32.83 12.43 -2.05
C ASP A 817 32.18 13.22 -0.91
N THR A 818 32.83 13.19 0.25
CA THR A 818 32.56 14.15 1.32
C THR A 818 32.79 15.55 0.77
N PRO A 819 31.93 16.54 1.07
CA PRO A 819 32.01 17.87 0.46
C PRO A 819 33.27 18.62 0.91
N ASP A 820 34.41 18.36 0.28
CA ASP A 820 35.58 19.21 0.32
C ASP A 820 35.63 20.06 -0.96
N ASN A 821 35.64 21.37 -0.75
CA ASN A 821 35.43 22.39 -1.75
C ASN A 821 36.74 22.69 -2.50
N THR A 822 37.24 21.73 -3.28
CA THR A 822 38.39 21.93 -4.17
C THR A 822 38.13 21.44 -5.58
N SER A 823 37.21 22.12 -6.30
CA SER A 823 37.21 22.35 -7.77
C SER A 823 37.51 21.23 -8.78
N ASP A 824 37.57 19.97 -8.40
CA ASP A 824 37.78 18.83 -9.31
C ASP A 824 36.51 17.97 -9.25
N ASP A 825 35.56 18.29 -10.13
CA ASP A 825 34.33 17.52 -10.39
C ASP A 825 34.67 16.22 -11.16
N ASP A 826 35.62 15.44 -10.63
CA ASP A 826 36.37 14.47 -11.41
C ASP A 826 35.62 13.14 -11.55
N ASN A 827 34.60 13.13 -12.43
CA ASN A 827 34.16 11.90 -13.12
C ASN A 827 35.41 11.29 -13.78
N SER A 828 36.11 10.43 -13.04
CA SER A 828 37.43 9.89 -13.38
C SER A 828 37.46 8.43 -12.98
N TRP A 829 38.34 7.67 -13.60
CA TRP A 829 38.46 6.24 -13.32
C TRP A 829 39.29 6.03 -12.05
N ASP A 830 38.69 5.40 -11.05
CA ASP A 830 39.35 5.00 -9.80
C ASP A 830 39.74 3.52 -9.81
N ALA A 831 40.90 3.21 -9.22
CA ALA A 831 41.36 1.83 -9.11
C ALA A 831 40.30 0.99 -8.37
N GLY A 832 39.76 -0.02 -9.04
CA GLY A 832 38.65 -0.85 -8.55
C GLY A 832 37.28 -0.53 -9.18
N ASP A 833 37.19 0.50 -10.02
CA ASP A 833 35.94 0.86 -10.68
C ASP A 833 35.46 -0.20 -11.65
N LYS A 834 34.18 -0.54 -11.57
CA LYS A 834 33.57 -1.48 -12.50
C LYS A 834 33.12 -0.71 -13.73
N TYR A 835 33.37 -1.24 -14.91
CA TYR A 835 32.93 -0.58 -16.15
C TYR A 835 32.07 -1.49 -17.01
N LEU A 836 31.32 -0.88 -17.93
CA LEU A 836 30.60 -1.50 -19.03
C LEU A 836 30.91 -0.74 -20.32
N VAL A 837 31.67 -1.36 -21.23
CA VAL A 837 31.75 -0.92 -22.63
C VAL A 837 30.53 -1.49 -23.35
N ALA A 838 29.61 -0.64 -23.77
CA ALA A 838 28.40 -1.05 -24.47
C ALA A 838 28.75 -1.72 -25.80
N GLY A 839 28.25 -2.94 -25.98
CA GLY A 839 28.33 -3.67 -27.24
C GLY A 839 27.49 -2.99 -28.33
N TYR A 840 27.62 -3.48 -29.57
CA TYR A 840 26.82 -2.96 -30.69
C TYR A 840 25.94 -4.08 -31.28
N PRO A 841 24.76 -4.34 -30.70
CA PRO A 841 23.91 -5.47 -31.09
C PRO A 841 23.46 -5.41 -32.56
N GLN A 842 23.40 -4.20 -33.14
CA GLN A 842 22.95 -3.96 -34.53
C GLN A 842 24.05 -4.14 -35.59
N VAL A 843 25.28 -4.54 -35.22
CA VAL A 843 26.38 -4.77 -36.18
C VAL A 843 26.02 -5.83 -37.21
N MET A 844 25.40 -6.92 -36.77
CA MET A 844 25.01 -8.02 -37.66
C MET A 844 24.04 -7.53 -38.73
N ARG A 845 23.02 -6.73 -38.37
CA ARG A 845 22.10 -6.11 -39.32
C ARG A 845 22.83 -5.31 -40.39
N ARG A 846 23.72 -4.42 -39.97
CA ARG A 846 24.49 -3.58 -40.90
C ARG A 846 25.35 -4.43 -41.84
N LEU A 847 26.00 -5.46 -41.31
CA LEU A 847 26.81 -6.38 -42.12
C LEU A 847 25.96 -7.18 -43.11
N LEU A 848 24.85 -7.75 -42.66
CA LEU A 848 23.88 -8.48 -43.48
C LEU A 848 23.40 -7.62 -44.65
N LEU A 849 22.83 -6.44 -44.35
CA LEU A 849 22.22 -5.56 -45.35
C LEU A 849 23.24 -5.02 -46.35
N ASN A 850 24.43 -4.59 -45.88
CA ASN A 850 25.45 -4.07 -46.78
C ASN A 850 25.97 -5.14 -47.76
N ASN A 851 26.18 -6.38 -47.28
CA ASN A 851 26.67 -7.46 -48.14
C ASN A 851 25.60 -7.94 -49.11
N LEU A 852 24.34 -8.03 -48.67
CA LEU A 852 23.21 -8.31 -49.54
C LEU A 852 23.07 -7.25 -50.65
N TYR A 853 23.20 -5.97 -50.29
CA TYR A 853 23.16 -4.87 -51.24
C TYR A 853 24.30 -4.95 -52.25
N ASP A 854 25.53 -5.18 -51.80
CA ASP A 854 26.70 -5.30 -52.66
C ASP A 854 26.61 -6.51 -53.60
N LEU A 855 26.10 -7.64 -53.09
CA LEU A 855 25.91 -8.85 -53.88
C LEU A 855 24.80 -8.67 -54.93
N ALA A 856 23.66 -8.10 -54.53
CA ALA A 856 22.59 -7.75 -55.45
C ALA A 856 23.05 -6.73 -56.50
N SER A 857 23.86 -5.73 -56.11
CA SER A 857 24.45 -4.74 -57.00
C SER A 857 25.43 -5.37 -58.00
N ARG A 858 26.25 -6.33 -57.57
CA ARG A 858 27.15 -7.08 -58.47
C ARG A 858 26.40 -7.96 -59.45
N MET A 859 25.32 -8.61 -59.02
CA MET A 859 24.47 -9.43 -59.88
C MET A 859 23.71 -8.57 -60.91
N ASP A 860 23.19 -7.42 -60.49
CA ASP A 860 22.54 -6.42 -61.35
C ASP A 860 23.52 -5.79 -62.37
N SER A 861 24.79 -5.60 -61.96
CA SER A 861 25.85 -4.96 -62.76
C SER A 861 26.80 -5.91 -63.48
N LEU A 862 26.48 -7.20 -63.64
CA LEU A 862 27.25 -8.16 -64.45
C LEU A 862 27.35 -7.67 -65.91
N ASN A 863 28.30 -6.77 -66.20
CA ASN A 863 28.52 -6.15 -67.49
C ASN A 863 29.92 -6.53 -68.01
N GLY A 864 30.01 -6.97 -69.27
CA GLY A 864 31.29 -7.18 -69.97
C GLY A 864 31.95 -8.56 -69.82
N SER A 865 31.22 -9.60 -69.36
CA SER A 865 31.66 -11.00 -69.45
C SER A 865 30.88 -11.75 -70.52
N ALA A 866 31.39 -12.89 -71.03
CA ALA A 866 30.65 -13.73 -71.99
C ALA A 866 29.29 -14.25 -71.45
N VAL A 867 29.08 -14.15 -70.13
CA VAL A 867 27.81 -14.46 -69.46
C VAL A 867 26.85 -13.25 -69.54
N ALA A 868 27.35 -12.03 -69.42
CA ALA A 868 26.58 -10.79 -69.60
C ALA A 868 25.97 -10.69 -71.00
N ASP A 869 26.78 -11.00 -72.03
CA ASP A 869 26.31 -10.97 -73.43
C ASP A 869 25.12 -11.92 -73.67
N ASN A 870 25.07 -13.08 -72.98
CA ASN A 870 23.95 -14.02 -73.08
C ASN A 870 22.71 -13.57 -72.29
N LEU A 871 22.90 -12.87 -71.16
CA LEU A 871 21.80 -12.32 -70.36
C LEU A 871 21.17 -11.08 -71.00
N ASP A 872 21.94 -10.34 -71.80
CA ASP A 872 21.50 -9.14 -72.53
C ASP A 872 21.04 -9.43 -73.96
N THR A 873 21.20 -10.67 -74.43
CA THR A 873 20.71 -11.10 -75.74
C THR A 873 19.19 -11.18 -75.71
N ILE A 874 18.55 -10.31 -76.49
CA ILE A 874 17.09 -10.29 -76.66
C ILE A 874 16.60 -11.67 -77.15
N LEU A 875 15.64 -12.24 -76.44
CA LEU A 875 14.98 -13.49 -76.84
C LEU A 875 14.21 -13.26 -78.16
N PRO A 876 14.31 -14.16 -79.14
CA PRO A 876 13.58 -14.04 -80.39
C PRO A 876 12.07 -13.89 -80.15
N MET A 877 11.43 -12.95 -80.84
CA MET A 877 9.98 -12.67 -80.84
C MET A 877 9.39 -11.95 -79.61
N THR A 878 10.10 -11.84 -78.47
CA THR A 878 9.57 -11.19 -77.24
C THR A 878 10.09 -9.77 -77.03
N GLY A 879 11.24 -9.41 -77.59
CA GLY A 879 11.86 -8.09 -77.36
C GLY A 879 12.45 -7.90 -75.95
N LYS A 880 12.39 -8.94 -75.10
CA LYS A 880 12.93 -8.97 -73.74
C LYS A 880 14.18 -9.84 -73.71
N SER A 881 15.19 -9.43 -72.96
CA SER A 881 16.37 -10.23 -72.64
C SER A 881 16.11 -11.10 -71.39
N PRO A 882 16.87 -12.19 -71.17
CA PRO A 882 16.82 -12.91 -69.89
C PRO A 882 17.05 -12.02 -68.66
N ARG A 883 17.82 -10.92 -68.77
CA ARG A 883 17.99 -9.93 -67.69
C ARG A 883 16.70 -9.18 -67.37
N ASP A 884 15.89 -8.84 -68.39
CA ASP A 884 14.58 -8.19 -68.20
C ASP A 884 13.57 -9.10 -67.47
N LEU A 885 13.85 -10.40 -67.38
CA LEU A 885 13.04 -11.41 -66.68
C LEU A 885 13.58 -11.73 -65.27
N LEU A 886 14.58 -10.97 -64.79
CA LEU A 886 15.22 -11.10 -63.48
C LEU A 886 15.16 -9.81 -62.63
N PRO A 887 13.99 -9.19 -62.40
CA PRO A 887 13.89 -7.93 -61.64
C PRO A 887 14.23 -8.09 -60.14
N GLN A 888 14.31 -9.32 -59.63
CA GLN A 888 14.37 -9.61 -58.20
C GLN A 888 15.61 -9.00 -57.51
N PHE A 889 16.73 -8.81 -58.22
CA PHE A 889 17.93 -8.14 -57.68
C PHE A 889 17.75 -6.63 -57.51
N SER A 890 17.00 -5.98 -58.40
CA SER A 890 16.70 -4.55 -58.31
C SER A 890 15.70 -4.26 -57.19
N GLU A 891 14.72 -5.15 -57.02
CA GLU A 891 13.76 -5.12 -55.92
C GLU A 891 14.46 -5.31 -54.57
N LEU A 892 15.33 -6.33 -54.44
CA LEU A 892 16.13 -6.55 -53.23
C LEU A 892 16.98 -5.32 -52.85
N LYS A 893 17.65 -4.68 -53.82
CA LYS A 893 18.39 -3.43 -53.58
C LYS A 893 17.49 -2.30 -53.07
N THR A 894 16.29 -2.18 -53.64
CA THR A 894 15.33 -1.15 -53.26
C THR A 894 14.85 -1.35 -51.83
N VAL A 895 14.44 -2.58 -51.47
CA VAL A 895 14.01 -2.94 -50.11
C VAL A 895 15.13 -2.67 -49.09
N ILE A 896 16.35 -3.11 -49.36
CA ILE A 896 17.50 -2.87 -48.47
C ILE A 896 17.79 -1.37 -48.33
N SER A 897 17.73 -0.60 -49.42
CA SER A 897 17.90 0.86 -49.37
C SER A 897 16.79 1.54 -48.56
N SER A 898 15.56 1.06 -48.66
CA SER A 898 14.42 1.55 -47.87
C SER A 898 14.59 1.25 -46.37
N ILE A 899 15.10 0.07 -46.01
CA ILE A 899 15.44 -0.27 -44.62
C ILE A 899 16.57 0.64 -44.11
N ASN A 900 17.66 0.79 -44.87
CA ASN A 900 18.81 1.60 -44.48
C ASN A 900 18.51 3.10 -44.41
N SER A 901 17.57 3.60 -45.21
CA SER A 901 17.13 5.01 -45.19
C SER A 901 16.06 5.30 -44.14
N GLY A 902 15.53 4.27 -43.45
CA GLY A 902 14.43 4.39 -42.50
C GLY A 902 13.05 4.61 -43.14
N ALA A 903 12.93 4.45 -44.47
CA ALA A 903 11.65 4.45 -45.17
C ALA A 903 10.79 3.23 -44.79
N ILE A 904 11.44 2.14 -44.39
CA ILE A 904 10.85 1.01 -43.68
C ILE A 904 11.43 1.03 -42.26
N VAL A 905 10.59 0.76 -41.25
CA VAL A 905 11.04 0.66 -39.85
C VAL A 905 12.16 -0.37 -39.79
N PRO A 906 13.39 0.01 -39.39
CA PRO A 906 14.50 -0.93 -39.39
C PRO A 906 14.21 -2.10 -38.45
N PRO A 907 14.32 -3.35 -38.90
CA PRO A 907 14.11 -4.51 -38.05
C PRO A 907 15.18 -4.54 -36.96
N ASP A 908 14.77 -4.86 -35.74
CA ASP A 908 15.62 -4.87 -34.55
C ASP A 908 16.14 -6.27 -34.21
N THR A 909 15.54 -7.33 -34.77
CA THR A 909 16.00 -8.72 -34.67
C THR A 909 16.17 -9.37 -36.06
N LEU A 910 16.91 -10.47 -36.13
CA LEU A 910 17.08 -11.27 -37.34
C LEU A 910 15.73 -11.83 -37.82
N GLN A 911 14.86 -12.22 -36.90
CA GLN A 911 13.52 -12.73 -37.15
C GLN A 911 12.61 -11.64 -37.73
N GLU A 912 12.67 -10.41 -37.19
CA GLU A 912 12.00 -9.26 -37.79
C GLU A 912 12.55 -8.94 -39.18
N LEU A 913 13.87 -9.01 -39.38
CA LEU A 913 14.48 -8.79 -40.71
C LEU A 913 14.01 -9.81 -41.73
N GLU A 914 13.91 -11.08 -41.32
CA GLU A 914 13.35 -12.15 -42.14
C GLU A 914 11.91 -11.82 -42.56
N SER A 915 11.05 -11.47 -41.60
CA SER A 915 9.65 -11.11 -41.84
C SER A 915 9.51 -9.88 -42.74
N VAL A 916 10.35 -8.85 -42.54
CA VAL A 916 10.34 -7.64 -43.37
C VAL A 916 10.76 -7.97 -44.79
N LEU A 917 11.84 -8.72 -45.00
CA LEU A 917 12.27 -9.13 -46.34
C LEU A 917 11.23 -10.00 -47.05
N GLN A 918 10.61 -10.94 -46.33
CA GLN A 918 9.54 -11.78 -46.89
C GLN A 918 8.33 -10.96 -47.33
N SER A 919 7.86 -10.04 -46.47
CA SER A 919 6.73 -9.16 -46.76
C SER A 919 7.00 -8.22 -47.93
N GLU A 920 8.14 -7.52 -47.91
CA GLU A 920 8.48 -6.49 -48.90
C GLU A 920 8.83 -7.08 -50.28
N LEU A 921 9.39 -8.29 -50.32
CA LEU A 921 9.67 -9.00 -51.57
C LEU A 921 8.49 -9.86 -52.04
N GLY A 922 7.43 -9.98 -51.23
CA GLY A 922 6.26 -10.80 -51.52
C GLY A 922 6.55 -12.30 -51.61
N ILE A 923 7.66 -12.77 -51.04
CA ILE A 923 8.09 -14.17 -51.10
C ILE A 923 7.50 -14.99 -49.94
N PRO A 924 7.22 -16.30 -50.13
CA PRO A 924 6.72 -17.14 -49.04
C PRO A 924 7.81 -17.41 -47.99
N ALA A 925 7.40 -17.75 -46.77
CA ALA A 925 8.33 -17.98 -45.65
C ALA A 925 9.37 -19.07 -45.94
N SER A 926 9.02 -20.10 -46.73
CA SER A 926 9.95 -21.15 -47.17
C SER A 926 11.01 -20.70 -48.18
N ALA A 927 10.89 -19.49 -48.74
CA ALA A 927 11.82 -18.97 -49.74
C ALA A 927 12.99 -18.20 -49.12
N LEU A 928 12.88 -17.70 -47.89
CA LEU A 928 14.01 -17.15 -47.14
C LEU A 928 14.21 -17.98 -45.88
N GLY A 929 15.41 -18.54 -45.70
CA GLY A 929 15.74 -19.30 -44.50
C GLY A 929 17.14 -18.97 -43.98
N PHE A 930 17.29 -19.08 -42.66
CA PHE A 930 18.56 -18.97 -41.97
C PHE A 930 18.92 -20.32 -41.33
N GLU A 931 20.18 -20.72 -41.43
CA GLU A 931 20.69 -21.92 -40.75
C GLU A 931 22.12 -21.70 -40.25
N LEU A 932 22.54 -22.48 -39.27
CA LEU A 932 23.95 -22.53 -38.85
C LEU A 932 24.71 -23.59 -39.64
N GLY A 933 25.85 -23.22 -40.20
CA GLY A 933 26.71 -24.13 -40.96
C GLY A 933 28.20 -23.93 -40.69
N ASP A 934 28.97 -25.01 -40.70
CA ASP A 934 30.43 -24.94 -40.67
C ASP A 934 30.97 -24.82 -42.10
N LEU A 935 31.46 -23.63 -42.45
CA LEU A 935 31.99 -23.32 -43.78
C LEU A 935 33.50 -23.00 -43.73
N PRO A 936 34.26 -23.25 -44.80
CA PRO A 936 35.66 -22.87 -44.88
C PRO A 936 35.85 -21.36 -44.74
N VAL A 937 36.83 -20.93 -43.94
CA VAL A 937 37.16 -19.49 -43.82
C VAL A 937 37.79 -19.00 -45.13
N ALA A 938 37.22 -17.95 -45.72
CA ALA A 938 37.71 -17.37 -46.97
C ALA A 938 39.19 -16.93 -46.84
N GLY A 939 40.07 -17.50 -47.69
CA GLY A 939 41.50 -17.18 -47.73
C GLY A 939 42.39 -17.86 -46.67
N GLY A 940 41.85 -18.72 -45.81
CA GLY A 940 42.58 -19.43 -44.75
C GLY A 940 43.09 -20.83 -45.15
N SER A 941 44.15 -21.30 -44.47
CA SER A 941 44.71 -22.65 -44.66
C SER A 941 43.92 -23.72 -43.90
N GLY A 942 42.72 -24.07 -44.38
CA GLY A 942 42.04 -25.33 -44.06
C GLY A 942 41.24 -25.41 -42.76
N GLY A 943 40.92 -24.29 -42.10
CA GLY A 943 39.97 -24.27 -40.97
C GLY A 943 38.52 -23.98 -41.42
N SER A 944 37.55 -24.66 -40.82
CA SER A 944 36.13 -24.29 -40.89
C SER A 944 35.78 -23.33 -39.73
N ALA A 945 34.90 -22.36 -39.98
CA ALA A 945 34.30 -21.52 -38.94
C ALA A 945 32.77 -21.66 -38.98
N ARG A 946 32.11 -21.35 -37.85
CA ARG A 946 30.66 -21.29 -37.80
C ARG A 946 30.18 -20.06 -38.59
N HIS A 947 29.21 -20.27 -39.48
CA HIS A 947 28.60 -19.23 -40.28
C HIS A 947 27.08 -19.25 -40.11
N LEU A 948 26.48 -18.05 -40.14
CA LEU A 948 25.06 -17.90 -40.44
C LEU A 948 24.91 -18.04 -41.96
N VAL A 949 24.26 -19.10 -42.39
CA VAL A 949 23.94 -19.34 -43.80
C VAL A 949 22.55 -18.79 -44.05
N MET A 950 22.47 -17.78 -44.90
CA MET A 950 21.21 -17.24 -45.40
C MET A 950 20.95 -17.83 -46.78
N ARG A 951 19.75 -18.37 -46.97
CA ARG A 951 19.27 -18.93 -48.23
C ARG A 951 18.07 -18.13 -48.70
N LEU A 952 18.24 -17.38 -49.78
CA LEU A 952 17.22 -16.53 -50.36
C LEU A 952 16.85 -17.02 -51.76
N GLY A 953 15.69 -17.68 -51.85
CA GLY A 953 15.00 -18.03 -53.06
C GLY A 953 14.09 -16.89 -53.52
N LEU A 954 14.31 -16.39 -54.72
CA LEU A 954 13.49 -15.39 -55.39
C LEU A 954 12.92 -16.01 -56.66
N GLY A 955 11.69 -16.49 -56.58
CA GLY A 955 10.95 -17.07 -57.69
C GLY A 955 9.89 -16.10 -58.22
N LEU A 956 9.80 -15.94 -59.54
CA LEU A 956 8.70 -15.28 -60.22
C LEU A 956 8.10 -16.25 -61.23
N CYS A 957 6.78 -16.38 -61.24
CA CYS A 957 6.10 -17.24 -62.20
C CYS A 957 4.80 -16.60 -62.70
N THR A 958 4.53 -16.69 -63.99
CA THR A 958 3.31 -16.15 -64.58
C THR A 958 2.08 -16.96 -64.18
N GLU A 959 0.96 -16.31 -63.89
CA GLU A 959 -0.30 -16.94 -63.49
C GLU A 959 -0.73 -18.04 -64.48
N GLY A 960 -0.96 -19.25 -63.97
CA GLY A 960 -1.41 -20.40 -64.78
C GLY A 960 -0.30 -21.23 -65.45
N ASN A 961 0.96 -20.83 -65.33
CA ASN A 961 2.10 -21.60 -65.86
C ASN A 961 2.30 -22.88 -65.02
N THR A 962 2.42 -24.04 -65.69
CA THR A 962 2.58 -25.34 -65.03
C THR A 962 3.95 -25.57 -64.41
N ASP A 963 4.94 -24.74 -64.76
CA ASP A 963 6.29 -24.82 -64.22
C ASP A 963 6.45 -24.07 -62.89
N CYS A 964 5.42 -23.38 -62.38
CA CYS A 964 5.48 -22.66 -61.10
C CYS A 964 5.72 -23.59 -59.90
N ASP A 965 6.66 -23.20 -59.03
CA ASP A 965 6.87 -23.82 -57.71
C ASP A 965 5.93 -23.17 -56.69
N SER A 966 5.64 -23.90 -55.61
CA SER A 966 5.03 -23.35 -54.39
C SER A 966 5.75 -22.12 -53.82
N ASN A 967 7.04 -21.96 -54.11
CA ASN A 967 7.86 -20.84 -53.65
C ASN A 967 7.92 -19.65 -54.62
N ASP A 968 7.29 -19.73 -55.80
CA ASP A 968 7.33 -18.66 -56.80
C ASP A 968 6.22 -17.61 -56.56
N VAL A 969 6.58 -16.33 -56.63
CA VAL A 969 5.62 -15.21 -56.60
C VAL A 969 4.89 -15.17 -57.94
N THR A 970 3.55 -15.23 -57.89
CA THR A 970 2.73 -15.23 -59.09
C THR A 970 2.59 -13.81 -59.65
N VAL A 971 2.99 -13.61 -60.91
CA VAL A 971 2.84 -12.35 -61.63
C VAL A 971 1.80 -12.48 -62.75
N PRO A 972 1.10 -11.39 -63.12
CA PRO A 972 0.19 -11.42 -64.26
C PRO A 972 0.91 -11.83 -65.54
N VAL A 973 0.22 -12.59 -66.38
CA VAL A 973 0.71 -12.94 -67.73
C VAL A 973 0.86 -11.66 -68.55
N GLU A 974 2.03 -11.46 -69.16
CA GLU A 974 2.30 -10.27 -69.99
C GLU A 974 1.81 -10.51 -71.42
N ASP A 975 0.91 -9.65 -71.90
CA ASP A 975 0.44 -9.62 -73.28
C ASP A 975 1.48 -8.93 -74.19
N LEU A 976 2.22 -9.71 -74.97
CA LEU A 976 3.24 -9.21 -75.89
C LEU A 976 2.71 -9.02 -77.31
N LEU A 977 3.10 -7.92 -77.94
CA LEU A 977 2.90 -7.68 -79.37
C LEU A 977 4.01 -8.39 -80.16
N LEU A 978 3.62 -9.12 -81.22
CA LEU A 978 4.54 -9.89 -82.06
C LEU A 978 5.57 -8.99 -82.75
N ASN A 979 6.83 -9.07 -82.32
CA ASN A 979 7.94 -8.34 -82.95
C ASN A 979 8.77 -9.28 -83.84
N LEU A 980 8.31 -9.48 -85.08
CA LEU A 980 9.03 -10.26 -86.09
C LEU A 980 9.94 -9.34 -86.92
N ASP A 981 11.18 -9.15 -86.48
CA ASP A 981 12.22 -8.60 -87.34
C ASP A 981 12.82 -9.70 -88.22
N LEU A 982 12.30 -9.84 -89.43
CA LEU A 982 12.72 -10.85 -90.40
C LEU A 982 13.89 -10.42 -91.31
N GLY A 983 14.67 -9.40 -90.94
CA GLY A 983 15.87 -9.02 -91.67
C GLY A 983 15.57 -8.49 -93.09
N GLN A 984 15.75 -7.19 -93.27
CA GLN A 984 15.36 -6.49 -94.49
C GLN A 984 15.80 -7.17 -95.80
N THR A 985 14.85 -7.71 -96.59
CA THR A 985 14.86 -7.73 -98.09
C THR A 985 13.63 -8.39 -98.76
N LEU A 986 12.51 -8.68 -98.09
CA LEU A 986 11.29 -9.17 -98.75
C LEU A 986 10.04 -8.33 -98.38
N PRO A 987 9.12 -8.03 -99.32
CA PRO A 987 7.86 -7.36 -99.03
C PRO A 987 6.91 -8.28 -98.22
N PRO A 988 5.97 -7.72 -97.44
CA PRO A 988 5.29 -8.42 -96.35
C PRO A 988 4.37 -9.52 -96.91
N LEU A 989 4.65 -10.78 -96.57
CA LEU A 989 3.84 -11.93 -96.99
C LEU A 989 2.83 -12.40 -95.93
N ILE A 990 2.69 -11.67 -94.82
CA ILE A 990 1.69 -11.95 -93.78
C ILE A 990 1.14 -10.62 -93.27
N THR A 991 -0.09 -10.30 -93.66
CA THR A 991 -0.96 -9.43 -92.86
C THR A 991 -1.71 -10.37 -91.91
N PRO A 992 -1.68 -10.15 -90.59
CA PRO A 992 -2.50 -10.94 -89.66
C PRO A 992 -3.98 -10.84 -90.08
N PRO A 993 -4.72 -11.94 -90.17
CA PRO A 993 -6.12 -11.90 -90.51
C PRO A 993 -6.95 -11.40 -89.32
N GLY A 994 -7.10 -10.09 -89.20
CA GLY A 994 -8.39 -9.50 -88.82
C GLY A 994 -8.78 -9.38 -87.34
N ASN A 995 -7.85 -9.09 -86.43
CA ASN A 995 -8.11 -8.33 -85.19
C ASN A 995 -6.84 -7.55 -84.81
N GLU A 996 -6.93 -6.25 -84.49
CA GLU A 996 -5.77 -5.41 -84.13
C GLU A 996 -5.21 -5.67 -82.71
N ASN A 997 -5.64 -6.76 -82.05
CA ASN A 997 -5.34 -7.08 -80.65
C ASN A 997 -4.83 -8.53 -80.46
N ASP A 998 -4.28 -9.19 -81.47
CA ASP A 998 -3.73 -10.55 -81.28
C ASP A 998 -2.40 -10.45 -80.50
N THR A 999 -2.48 -10.54 -79.17
CA THR A 999 -1.34 -10.57 -78.25
C THR A 999 -0.92 -12.01 -77.97
N PHE A 1000 0.38 -12.21 -77.71
CA PHE A 1000 0.94 -13.47 -77.25
C PHE A 1000 1.08 -13.43 -75.74
N GLN A 1001 0.73 -14.52 -75.07
CA GLN A 1001 0.95 -14.65 -73.63
C GLN A 1001 2.37 -15.15 -73.40
N LEU A 1002 3.21 -14.31 -72.80
CA LEU A 1002 4.51 -14.75 -72.31
C LEU A 1002 4.29 -15.45 -70.97
N GLU A 1003 4.50 -16.77 -70.98
CA GLU A 1003 4.56 -17.57 -69.76
C GLU A 1003 6.04 -17.75 -69.37
N TYR A 1004 6.41 -17.39 -68.16
CA TYR A 1004 7.77 -17.62 -67.70
C TYR A 1004 7.81 -17.99 -66.22
N ALA A 1005 8.87 -18.71 -65.86
CA ALA A 1005 9.28 -18.99 -64.51
C ALA A 1005 10.77 -18.60 -64.39
N SER A 1006 11.07 -17.59 -63.59
CA SER A 1006 12.45 -17.21 -63.25
C SER A 1006 12.70 -17.49 -61.76
N ARG A 1007 13.79 -18.18 -61.46
CA ARG A 1007 14.19 -18.53 -60.10
C ARG A 1007 15.63 -18.16 -59.86
N THR A 1008 15.85 -17.46 -58.77
CA THR A 1008 17.17 -17.13 -58.26
C THR A 1008 17.30 -17.73 -56.86
N GLN A 1009 18.30 -18.57 -56.65
CA GLN A 1009 18.72 -19.01 -55.32
C GLN A 1009 20.00 -18.27 -54.97
N LEU A 1010 20.01 -17.59 -53.83
CA LEU A 1010 21.16 -16.88 -53.30
C LEU A 1010 21.49 -17.40 -51.91
N ASP A 1011 22.58 -18.15 -51.82
CA ASP A 1011 23.02 -18.80 -50.59
C ASP A 1011 24.35 -18.20 -50.13
N VAL A 1012 24.33 -17.51 -48.99
CA VAL A 1012 25.48 -16.76 -48.46
C VAL A 1012 25.81 -17.22 -47.04
N GLY A 1013 27.05 -17.59 -46.81
CA GLY A 1013 27.62 -17.86 -45.49
C GLY A 1013 28.28 -16.61 -44.90
N ILE A 1014 27.89 -16.26 -43.67
CA ILE A 1014 28.38 -15.09 -42.93
C ILE A 1014 29.12 -15.58 -41.70
N PRO A 1015 30.44 -15.33 -41.57
CA PRO A 1015 31.21 -15.85 -40.45
C PRO A 1015 30.76 -15.24 -39.12
N LEU A 1016 30.42 -16.08 -38.15
CA LEU A 1016 30.09 -15.69 -36.77
C LEU A 1016 31.37 -15.59 -35.92
N SER A 1017 32.31 -14.76 -36.38
CA SER A 1017 33.60 -14.54 -35.71
C SER A 1017 33.73 -13.09 -35.26
N ARG A 1018 34.44 -12.82 -34.16
CA ARG A 1018 34.65 -11.46 -33.64
C ARG A 1018 35.52 -10.56 -34.53
N THR A 1019 36.23 -11.15 -35.49
CA THR A 1019 37.13 -10.43 -36.42
C THR A 1019 36.55 -10.47 -37.83
N ILE A 1020 35.44 -9.75 -38.04
CA ILE A 1020 34.77 -9.76 -39.35
C ILE A 1020 35.52 -8.84 -40.30
N ALA A 1021 36.37 -9.42 -41.13
CA ALA A 1021 36.77 -8.78 -42.37
C ALA A 1021 35.63 -8.94 -43.40
N ILE A 1022 35.30 -7.87 -44.13
CA ILE A 1022 34.31 -7.90 -45.23
C ILE A 1022 34.69 -8.95 -46.30
N SER A 1023 35.96 -9.37 -46.38
CA SER A 1023 36.42 -10.46 -47.25
C SER A 1023 36.09 -11.88 -46.75
N GLY A 1024 35.44 -12.02 -45.58
CA GLY A 1024 35.14 -13.30 -44.94
C GLY A 1024 33.85 -14.00 -45.38
N PHE A 1025 33.01 -13.33 -46.18
CA PHE A 1025 31.73 -13.88 -46.67
C PHE A 1025 31.96 -14.95 -47.76
N VAL A 1026 31.15 -16.00 -47.73
CA VAL A 1026 31.26 -17.13 -48.66
C VAL A 1026 29.96 -17.29 -49.45
N VAL A 1027 30.01 -17.13 -50.77
CA VAL A 1027 28.89 -17.52 -51.65
C VAL A 1027 28.94 -19.03 -51.83
N LEU A 1028 27.83 -19.71 -51.53
CA LEU A 1028 27.73 -21.16 -51.62
C LEU A 1028 27.46 -21.63 -53.07
N ASP A 1029 27.95 -22.82 -53.40
CA ASP A 1029 27.79 -23.45 -54.74
C ASP A 1029 26.32 -23.70 -55.14
N THR A 1030 25.41 -23.64 -54.16
CA THR A 1030 23.96 -23.75 -54.37
C THR A 1030 23.33 -22.45 -54.89
N SER A 1031 24.09 -21.34 -54.94
CA SER A 1031 23.65 -20.09 -55.56
C SER A 1031 23.55 -20.23 -57.08
N ALA A 1032 22.34 -20.05 -57.63
CA ALA A 1032 22.08 -20.22 -59.05
C ALA A 1032 20.94 -19.34 -59.55
N VAL A 1033 20.99 -18.96 -60.82
CA VAL A 1033 19.89 -18.28 -61.51
C VAL A 1033 19.39 -19.18 -62.63
N SER A 1034 18.06 -19.31 -62.75
CA SER A 1034 17.42 -20.05 -63.82
C SER A 1034 16.23 -19.30 -64.39
N VAL A 1035 16.06 -19.34 -65.71
CA VAL A 1035 14.90 -18.76 -66.41
C VAL A 1035 14.39 -19.78 -67.41
N THR A 1036 13.11 -20.11 -67.33
CA THR A 1036 12.37 -20.90 -68.30
C THR A 1036 11.24 -20.04 -68.84
N ALA A 1037 11.16 -19.88 -70.16
CA ALA A 1037 10.14 -19.07 -70.80
C ALA A 1037 9.51 -19.83 -71.98
N ALA A 1038 8.20 -19.74 -72.06
CA ALA A 1038 7.38 -20.29 -73.12
C ALA A 1038 6.42 -19.20 -73.64
N ILE A 1039 6.07 -19.29 -74.91
CA ILE A 1039 5.03 -18.44 -75.50
C ILE A 1039 3.87 -19.36 -75.86
N SER A 1040 2.69 -19.11 -75.30
CA SER A 1040 1.49 -19.88 -75.58
C SER A 1040 0.49 -19.05 -76.40
N SER A 1041 -0.22 -19.68 -77.33
CA SER A 1041 -1.42 -19.09 -77.95
C SER A 1041 -2.45 -20.16 -78.30
N ALA A 1042 -3.70 -19.96 -77.90
CA ALA A 1042 -4.76 -20.93 -78.11
C ALA A 1042 -5.22 -21.06 -79.57
N GLU A 1043 -4.94 -20.09 -80.44
CA GLU A 1043 -5.50 -20.01 -81.79
C GLU A 1043 -4.51 -20.25 -82.95
N LEU A 1044 -3.18 -20.20 -82.72
CA LEU A 1044 -2.18 -20.26 -83.80
C LEU A 1044 -1.32 -21.55 -83.84
N GLY A 1045 -1.40 -22.44 -82.84
CA GLY A 1045 -0.71 -23.75 -82.86
C GLY A 1045 0.82 -23.67 -82.99
N LEU A 1046 1.42 -22.54 -82.62
CA LEU A 1046 2.86 -22.33 -82.57
C LEU A 1046 3.32 -22.40 -81.11
N GLU A 1047 4.08 -23.45 -80.77
CA GLU A 1047 4.85 -23.51 -79.53
C GLU A 1047 6.30 -23.15 -79.86
N ALA A 1048 6.83 -22.10 -79.23
CA ALA A 1048 8.25 -21.78 -79.23
C ALA A 1048 8.74 -21.82 -77.79
N THR A 1049 9.54 -22.83 -77.47
CA THR A 1049 10.15 -22.99 -76.15
C THR A 1049 11.56 -22.39 -76.19
N ALA A 1050 11.84 -21.37 -75.38
CA ALA A 1050 13.20 -21.00 -75.06
C ALA A 1050 13.68 -21.98 -73.96
N GLY A 1051 14.66 -22.82 -74.26
CA GLY A 1051 15.17 -23.80 -73.29
C GLY A 1051 15.70 -23.13 -72.03
N SER A 1052 15.64 -23.83 -70.90
CA SER A 1052 16.07 -23.31 -69.59
C SER A 1052 17.50 -22.77 -69.65
N LEU A 1053 17.67 -21.49 -69.34
CA LEU A 1053 18.99 -20.91 -69.04
C LEU A 1053 19.26 -21.15 -67.55
N SER A 1054 20.33 -21.86 -67.21
CA SER A 1054 20.76 -22.04 -65.82
C SER A 1054 22.23 -21.61 -65.68
N LEU A 1055 22.48 -20.70 -64.75
CA LEU A 1055 23.80 -20.18 -64.40
C LEU A 1055 24.08 -20.52 -62.93
N ALA A 1056 25.01 -21.44 -62.69
CA ALA A 1056 25.52 -21.72 -61.35
C ALA A 1056 26.70 -20.79 -61.04
N VAL A 1057 26.66 -20.09 -59.91
CA VAL A 1057 27.71 -19.18 -59.46
C VAL A 1057 28.65 -19.96 -58.53
N GLY A 1058 29.58 -20.74 -59.09
CA GLY A 1058 30.47 -21.64 -58.32
C GLY A 1058 31.71 -20.99 -57.64
N THR A 1059 32.21 -21.71 -56.62
CA THR A 1059 33.27 -21.47 -55.59
C THR A 1059 34.67 -20.88 -55.94
N LEU A 1060 34.84 -19.92 -56.86
CA LEU A 1060 36.18 -19.30 -57.06
C LEU A 1060 36.27 -17.77 -56.98
N ALA A 1061 35.23 -17.08 -56.54
CA ALA A 1061 35.35 -15.69 -56.13
C ALA A 1061 35.26 -15.60 -54.60
N ALA A 1062 36.40 -15.64 -53.91
CA ALA A 1062 36.48 -14.76 -52.76
C ALA A 1062 36.15 -13.37 -53.29
N VAL A 1063 35.16 -12.69 -52.74
CA VAL A 1063 35.00 -11.26 -53.01
C VAL A 1063 36.15 -10.57 -52.25
N THR A 1064 37.38 -10.75 -52.72
CA THR A 1064 38.51 -9.93 -52.31
C THR A 1064 38.40 -8.63 -53.09
N GLY A 1065 37.43 -7.80 -52.70
CA GLY A 1065 37.57 -6.36 -52.83
C GLY A 1065 38.16 -5.87 -51.52
N THR A 1066 39.39 -5.37 -51.53
CA THR A 1066 39.81 -4.45 -50.48
C THR A 1066 38.90 -3.23 -50.53
N HIS A 1067 37.94 -3.14 -49.61
CA HIS A 1067 37.44 -1.84 -49.17
C HIS A 1067 38.56 -1.20 -48.35
N SER A 1068 39.57 -0.66 -49.02
CA SER A 1068 39.98 0.65 -48.58
C SER A 1068 38.82 1.54 -48.96
N ILE A 1069 38.15 2.18 -47.99
CA ILE A 1069 37.51 3.47 -48.26
C ILE A 1069 38.67 4.34 -48.73
N LYS A 1070 38.95 4.27 -50.02
CA LYS A 1070 39.93 5.13 -50.63
C LYS A 1070 39.10 6.38 -50.89
N PRO A 1071 39.41 7.52 -50.23
CA PRO A 1071 38.75 8.77 -50.56
C PRO A 1071 38.75 8.95 -52.08
N VAL A 1072 37.66 9.47 -52.63
CA VAL A 1072 37.59 9.79 -54.06
C VAL A 1072 38.56 10.93 -54.31
N THR A 1073 39.79 10.57 -54.67
CA THR A 1073 40.85 11.50 -55.04
C THR A 1073 40.87 11.65 -56.55
N GLY A 1074 40.58 12.86 -57.03
CA GLY A 1074 40.68 13.24 -58.44
C GLY A 1074 41.48 14.53 -58.59
N THR A 1075 41.90 14.83 -59.83
CA THR A 1075 42.68 16.04 -60.13
C THR A 1075 41.81 17.07 -60.85
N ILE A 1076 41.79 18.31 -60.36
CA ILE A 1076 40.91 19.37 -60.90
C ILE A 1076 41.32 19.72 -62.34
N THR A 1077 40.37 19.70 -63.28
CA THR A 1077 40.64 19.98 -64.72
C THR A 1077 39.98 21.23 -65.33
N SER A 1078 39.17 22.03 -64.59
CA SER A 1078 38.50 23.21 -65.18
C SER A 1078 38.45 24.48 -64.30
N LEU A 1079 37.99 25.59 -64.91
CA LEU A 1079 38.38 27.00 -64.69
C LEU A 1079 37.55 27.77 -63.64
N ILE A 1080 38.20 28.58 -62.80
CA ILE A 1080 37.56 29.56 -61.89
C ILE A 1080 36.89 30.68 -62.72
N SER A 1081 35.59 30.92 -62.56
CA SER A 1081 34.91 32.07 -63.17
C SER A 1081 34.34 33.02 -62.11
N LYS A 1082 34.71 34.31 -62.21
CA LYS A 1082 34.30 35.37 -61.27
C LYS A 1082 33.04 36.06 -61.78
N THR A 1083 31.90 35.81 -61.14
CA THR A 1083 30.60 36.31 -61.64
C THR A 1083 30.19 37.67 -61.08
N THR A 1084 30.59 38.09 -59.87
CA THR A 1084 30.53 39.49 -59.36
C THR A 1084 31.04 39.58 -57.91
N GLY A 1085 31.23 40.81 -57.41
CA GLY A 1085 32.16 41.24 -56.34
C GLY A 1085 32.32 40.49 -55.00
N LEU A 1086 31.54 39.46 -54.63
CA LEU A 1086 31.74 38.71 -53.36
C LEU A 1086 31.32 37.22 -53.40
N SER A 1087 30.99 36.65 -54.57
CA SER A 1087 30.59 35.23 -54.66
C SER A 1087 31.39 34.53 -55.76
N TYR A 1088 31.96 33.38 -55.43
CA TYR A 1088 32.69 32.51 -56.34
C TYR A 1088 31.97 31.16 -56.42
N THR A 1089 31.86 30.61 -57.63
CA THR A 1089 31.39 29.24 -57.85
C THR A 1089 32.57 28.45 -58.39
N LEU A 1090 32.99 27.41 -57.68
CA LEU A 1090 33.99 26.45 -58.17
C LEU A 1090 33.26 25.23 -58.70
N THR A 1091 33.55 24.85 -59.95
CA THR A 1091 33.01 23.63 -60.56
C THR A 1091 34.15 22.66 -60.83
N PHE A 1092 34.07 21.50 -60.19
CA PHE A 1092 34.97 20.38 -60.36
C PHE A 1092 34.37 19.45 -61.42
N THR A 1093 35.18 19.03 -62.39
CA THR A 1093 34.76 18.07 -63.41
C THR A 1093 35.75 16.92 -63.39
N ASP A 1094 35.24 15.69 -63.24
CA ASP A 1094 36.06 14.48 -63.23
C ASP A 1094 35.40 13.46 -64.14
N THR A 1095 35.90 13.35 -65.36
CA THR A 1095 35.35 12.45 -66.38
C THR A 1095 35.58 10.97 -66.07
N GLY A 1096 36.36 10.64 -65.03
CA GLY A 1096 36.62 9.27 -64.59
C GLY A 1096 35.63 8.76 -63.53
N ASN A 1097 34.85 9.64 -62.91
CA ASN A 1097 33.97 9.31 -61.79
C ASN A 1097 32.53 9.78 -62.07
N ASN A 1098 31.54 8.92 -61.80
CA ASN A 1098 30.14 9.32 -61.81
C ASN A 1098 29.69 9.74 -60.41
N PHE A 1099 29.59 11.05 -60.13
CA PHE A 1099 29.31 11.56 -58.78
C PHE A 1099 27.90 11.25 -58.27
N GLN A 1100 26.93 11.00 -59.17
CA GLN A 1100 25.58 10.57 -58.77
C GLN A 1100 25.57 9.10 -58.33
N ASP A 1101 26.30 8.24 -59.04
CA ASP A 1101 26.43 6.81 -58.68
C ASP A 1101 27.27 6.61 -57.41
N LEU A 1102 28.15 7.58 -57.09
CA LEU A 1102 28.95 7.61 -55.87
C LEU A 1102 28.18 8.18 -54.66
N GLY A 1103 26.91 8.57 -54.82
CA GLY A 1103 26.06 9.02 -53.71
C GLY A 1103 26.48 10.36 -53.09
N VAL A 1104 27.19 11.22 -53.83
CA VAL A 1104 27.55 12.57 -53.34
C VAL A 1104 26.28 13.41 -53.22
N VAL A 1105 25.96 13.85 -52.00
CA VAL A 1105 24.78 14.69 -51.71
C VAL A 1105 25.13 16.18 -51.68
N LEU A 1106 24.11 17.03 -51.78
CA LEU A 1106 24.25 18.45 -51.50
C LEU A 1106 24.78 18.66 -50.07
N ASP A 1107 25.56 19.72 -49.87
CA ASP A 1107 26.23 20.11 -48.62
C ASP A 1107 27.36 19.19 -48.14
N ALA A 1108 27.73 18.15 -48.91
CA ALA A 1108 28.96 17.41 -48.68
C ALA A 1108 30.19 18.34 -48.71
N LEU A 1109 31.18 18.05 -47.86
CA LEU A 1109 32.37 18.89 -47.71
C LEU A 1109 33.49 18.40 -48.62
N VAL A 1110 33.98 19.29 -49.49
CA VAL A 1110 35.12 19.05 -50.38
C VAL A 1110 36.34 19.78 -49.84
N THR A 1111 37.41 19.04 -49.53
CA THR A 1111 38.66 19.53 -48.97
C THR A 1111 39.77 19.46 -50.01
N ASN A 1112 40.56 20.53 -50.17
CA ASN A 1112 41.77 20.51 -51.01
C ASN A 1112 42.90 19.82 -50.23
N THR A 1113 43.34 18.65 -50.67
CA THR A 1113 44.38 17.87 -49.98
C THR A 1113 45.80 18.23 -50.39
N THR A 1114 45.97 19.17 -51.33
CA THR A 1114 47.27 19.50 -51.95
C THR A 1114 47.96 20.68 -51.26
N THR A 1115 47.20 21.63 -50.71
CA THR A 1115 47.73 22.79 -49.99
C THR A 1115 47.61 22.59 -48.48
N VAL A 1116 48.64 23.01 -47.72
CA VAL A 1116 48.78 22.78 -46.26
C VAL A 1116 47.75 23.52 -45.37
N THR A 1117 46.70 24.07 -45.96
CA THR A 1117 45.61 24.76 -45.28
C THR A 1117 44.32 24.06 -45.68
N ASP A 1118 43.64 23.42 -44.72
CA ASP A 1118 42.37 22.70 -44.89
C ASP A 1118 41.25 23.64 -45.35
N THR A 1119 41.27 24.00 -46.63
CA THR A 1119 40.19 24.77 -47.25
C THR A 1119 39.09 23.82 -47.67
N VAL A 1120 37.92 24.01 -47.06
CA VAL A 1120 36.73 23.19 -47.27
C VAL A 1120 35.65 24.01 -47.98
N CYS A 1121 34.91 23.40 -48.90
CA CYS A 1121 33.72 24.00 -49.49
C CYS A 1121 32.56 23.00 -49.57
N ALA A 1122 31.33 23.48 -49.41
CA ALA A 1122 30.12 22.66 -49.45
C ALA A 1122 29.58 22.54 -50.89
N VAL A 1123 29.22 21.32 -51.29
CA VAL A 1123 28.66 21.01 -52.60
C VAL A 1123 27.27 21.63 -52.76
N SER A 1124 27.10 22.51 -53.74
CA SER A 1124 25.84 23.18 -54.04
C SER A 1124 25.11 22.65 -55.27
N THR A 1125 25.78 21.90 -56.16
CA THR A 1125 25.14 21.12 -57.23
C THR A 1125 25.95 19.87 -57.58
N VAL A 1126 25.27 18.78 -57.96
CA VAL A 1126 25.88 17.50 -58.40
C VAL A 1126 25.29 17.09 -59.74
N THR A 1127 26.14 16.81 -60.73
CA THR A 1127 25.78 16.14 -61.98
C THR A 1127 26.56 14.83 -62.10
N THR A 1128 26.26 14.02 -63.12
CA THR A 1128 26.98 12.76 -63.37
C THR A 1128 28.50 12.94 -63.35
N ASP A 1129 29.02 14.01 -63.96
CA ASP A 1129 30.44 14.18 -64.27
C ASP A 1129 31.05 15.45 -63.66
N ALA A 1130 30.28 16.21 -62.86
CA ALA A 1130 30.75 17.43 -62.21
C ALA A 1130 30.04 17.70 -60.87
N ILE A 1131 30.73 18.41 -59.98
CA ILE A 1131 30.16 19.00 -58.76
C ILE A 1131 30.50 20.49 -58.73
N SER A 1132 29.57 21.35 -58.30
CA SER A 1132 29.88 22.75 -58.01
C SER A 1132 29.70 23.05 -56.54
N CYS A 1133 30.60 23.85 -55.98
CA CYS A 1133 30.59 24.25 -54.59
C CYS A 1133 30.53 25.78 -54.48
N SER A 1134 29.87 26.28 -53.43
CA SER A 1134 29.77 27.72 -53.15
C SER A 1134 29.94 27.98 -51.65
N GLY A 1135 30.91 28.80 -51.27
CA GLY A 1135 31.18 29.12 -49.88
C GLY A 1135 31.93 30.44 -49.67
N VAL A 1136 31.70 31.06 -48.50
CA VAL A 1136 32.41 32.27 -48.05
C VAL A 1136 33.70 31.84 -47.34
N ILE A 1137 34.85 32.07 -47.94
CA ILE A 1137 36.15 31.80 -47.30
C ILE A 1137 36.40 32.91 -46.27
N SER A 1138 36.39 32.58 -44.98
CA SER A 1138 36.82 33.49 -43.91
C SER A 1138 38.21 33.07 -43.41
N PRO A 1139 39.29 33.79 -43.74
CA PRO A 1139 40.62 33.41 -43.27
C PRO A 1139 40.83 33.86 -41.83
N THR A 1140 41.04 32.91 -40.92
CA THR A 1140 41.70 33.15 -39.63
C THR A 1140 43.19 33.44 -39.89
N GLY A 1141 43.52 34.72 -40.10
CA GLY A 1141 44.92 35.17 -40.14
C GLY A 1141 45.29 36.19 -41.22
N GLY A 1142 44.66 37.36 -41.25
CA GLY A 1142 45.26 38.65 -41.64
C GLY A 1142 45.95 38.87 -43.01
N VAL A 1143 46.08 37.88 -43.89
CA VAL A 1143 46.68 38.02 -45.23
C VAL A 1143 45.67 37.51 -46.25
N THR A 1144 45.27 38.36 -47.19
CA THR A 1144 44.28 38.00 -48.24
C THR A 1144 44.99 37.19 -49.34
N PRO A 1145 44.77 35.87 -49.46
CA PRO A 1145 45.32 35.10 -50.56
C PRO A 1145 44.52 35.38 -51.82
N THR A 1146 45.16 35.41 -53.00
CA THR A 1146 44.44 35.39 -54.28
C THR A 1146 43.93 33.97 -54.53
N LEU A 1147 42.63 33.81 -54.86
CA LEU A 1147 41.94 32.51 -54.98
C LEU A 1147 42.67 31.47 -55.87
N ASP A 1148 43.40 31.92 -56.90
CA ASP A 1148 44.23 31.08 -57.78
C ASP A 1148 45.34 30.30 -57.05
N THR A 1149 45.60 30.60 -55.77
CA THR A 1149 46.60 29.90 -54.93
C THR A 1149 46.01 28.90 -53.94
N LEU A 1150 44.67 28.82 -53.79
CA LEU A 1150 44.00 27.91 -52.86
C LEU A 1150 43.37 26.69 -53.56
N TRP A 1151 43.03 26.82 -54.85
CA TRP A 1151 42.46 25.73 -55.66
C TRP A 1151 42.96 25.88 -57.10
N ALA A 1152 44.00 25.13 -57.47
CA ALA A 1152 44.60 25.16 -58.80
C ALA A 1152 44.19 23.93 -59.63
N VAL A 1153 44.17 24.10 -60.96
CA VAL A 1153 44.07 22.97 -61.90
C VAL A 1153 45.29 22.08 -61.68
N GLY A 1154 45.07 20.81 -61.34
CA GLY A 1154 46.14 19.91 -60.91
C GLY A 1154 46.13 19.55 -59.43
N ASP A 1155 45.35 20.24 -58.60
CA ASP A 1155 45.22 19.89 -57.18
C ASP A 1155 44.35 18.64 -56.99
N ASP A 1156 44.73 17.83 -56.02
CA ASP A 1156 43.98 16.71 -55.47
C ASP A 1156 42.94 17.22 -54.45
N TYR A 1157 41.76 16.58 -54.45
CA TYR A 1157 40.66 16.87 -53.52
C TYR A 1157 40.15 15.59 -52.83
N GLU A 1158 39.49 15.76 -51.68
CA GLU A 1158 38.80 14.72 -50.93
C GLU A 1158 37.37 15.18 -50.61
N ILE A 1159 36.37 14.30 -50.77
CA ILE A 1159 34.97 14.55 -50.43
C ILE A 1159 34.59 13.71 -49.21
N VAL A 1160 34.16 14.38 -48.15
CA VAL A 1160 33.66 13.73 -46.93
C VAL A 1160 32.18 14.06 -46.79
N GLY A 1161 31.33 13.03 -46.78
CA GLY A 1161 29.88 13.19 -46.62
C GLY A 1161 29.51 13.75 -45.24
N PRO A 1162 28.41 14.52 -45.11
CA PRO A 1162 28.07 15.14 -43.84
C PRO A 1162 27.52 14.11 -42.85
N SER A 1163 28.09 14.09 -41.65
CA SER A 1163 27.45 13.53 -40.46
C SER A 1163 26.60 14.61 -39.78
N SER A 1164 25.27 14.59 -39.96
CA SER A 1164 24.24 14.85 -38.91
C SER A 1164 22.86 15.29 -39.44
N ARG A 1165 21.84 14.51 -39.03
CA ARG A 1165 20.45 14.81 -38.62
C ARG A 1165 19.74 16.09 -39.13
N VAL A 1166 18.63 15.89 -39.85
CA VAL A 1166 17.45 16.77 -39.89
C VAL A 1166 16.22 15.89 -39.61
N LEU A 1167 15.36 16.30 -38.67
CA LEU A 1167 14.07 15.65 -38.38
C LEU A 1167 13.11 15.88 -39.55
N TYR A 1168 12.54 14.81 -40.08
CA TYR A 1168 11.51 14.85 -41.12
C TYR A 1168 10.29 14.05 -40.63
N ASP A 1169 9.17 14.72 -40.39
CA ASP A 1169 7.86 14.09 -40.17
C ASP A 1169 6.90 14.58 -41.27
N PRO A 1170 6.51 13.73 -42.23
CA PRO A 1170 5.62 14.07 -43.32
C PRO A 1170 4.15 14.07 -42.85
N GLY A 1171 3.82 14.94 -41.91
CA GLY A 1171 2.45 15.06 -41.39
C GLY A 1171 2.17 16.29 -40.52
N ALA A 1172 3.18 16.88 -39.89
CA ALA A 1172 2.99 18.01 -38.98
C ALA A 1172 3.17 19.38 -39.67
N ASN A 1173 2.22 20.30 -39.44
CA ASN A 1173 2.35 21.69 -39.85
C ASN A 1173 3.18 22.49 -38.82
N PHE A 1174 4.47 22.63 -39.09
CA PHE A 1174 5.43 23.33 -38.22
C PHE A 1174 5.24 24.86 -38.16
N GLU A 1175 4.37 25.47 -38.99
CA GLU A 1175 4.07 26.92 -38.89
C GLU A 1175 3.25 27.30 -37.64
N SER A 1176 2.76 26.31 -36.88
CA SER A 1176 1.93 26.55 -35.68
C SER A 1176 2.66 26.49 -34.33
N LEU A 1177 3.97 26.21 -34.33
CA LEU A 1177 4.79 26.11 -33.11
C LEU A 1177 5.49 27.44 -32.81
N TYR A 1178 5.14 28.05 -31.69
CA TYR A 1178 5.84 29.22 -31.14
C TYR A 1178 7.10 28.79 -30.39
N VAL A 1179 8.20 29.55 -30.56
CA VAL A 1179 9.44 29.42 -29.78
C VAL A 1179 9.12 29.43 -28.28
N GLY A 1180 9.62 28.42 -27.55
CA GLY A 1180 9.41 28.26 -26.11
C GLY A 1180 8.30 27.30 -25.66
N LYS A 1181 7.66 26.53 -26.55
CA LYS A 1181 6.71 25.48 -26.15
C LYS A 1181 7.45 24.14 -25.91
N GLN A 1182 7.18 23.49 -24.78
CA GLN A 1182 7.65 22.13 -24.51
C GLN A 1182 6.88 21.11 -25.34
N VAL A 1183 7.60 20.14 -25.89
CA VAL A 1183 7.03 18.97 -26.57
C VAL A 1183 7.58 17.73 -25.87
N SER A 1184 6.67 16.91 -25.36
CA SER A 1184 6.98 15.67 -24.67
C SER A 1184 7.02 14.48 -25.63
N ARG A 1185 7.95 13.57 -25.38
CA ARG A 1185 8.18 12.33 -26.12
C ARG A 1185 7.62 11.13 -25.32
N GLU A 1186 7.27 10.01 -25.96
CA GLU A 1186 6.71 8.81 -25.29
C GLU A 1186 7.67 8.16 -24.25
N ASP A 1187 8.93 8.56 -24.27
CA ASP A 1187 10.02 8.19 -23.37
C ASP A 1187 10.29 9.24 -22.25
N GLY A 1188 9.43 10.24 -22.07
CA GLY A 1188 9.39 11.09 -20.85
C GLY A 1188 10.44 12.21 -20.74
N LEU A 1189 11.19 12.50 -21.80
CA LEU A 1189 12.14 13.63 -21.83
C LEU A 1189 11.52 14.88 -22.49
N ASP A 1190 11.48 15.99 -21.74
CA ASP A 1190 10.97 17.28 -22.20
C ASP A 1190 12.08 18.14 -22.85
N CYS A 1191 11.85 18.56 -24.10
CA CYS A 1191 12.73 19.49 -24.81
C CYS A 1191 12.04 20.82 -25.12
N THR A 1192 12.82 21.92 -25.12
CA THR A 1192 12.34 23.28 -25.42
C THR A 1192 12.90 23.78 -26.76
N ILE A 1193 12.03 24.28 -27.65
CA ILE A 1193 12.41 24.74 -28.99
C ILE A 1193 12.93 26.19 -28.91
N GLU A 1194 14.22 26.42 -29.22
CA GLU A 1194 14.90 27.72 -29.06
C GLU A 1194 14.86 28.65 -30.30
N ALA A 1195 14.62 28.16 -31.53
CA ALA A 1195 14.39 29.00 -32.72
C ALA A 1195 13.71 28.21 -33.86
N VAL A 1196 12.92 28.91 -34.69
CA VAL A 1196 12.29 28.38 -35.93
C VAL A 1196 13.13 28.74 -37.14
#